data_AF-A0A5M3VUZ9-F1
#
_entry.id   AF-A0A5M3VUZ9-F1
#
_cell.length_a   1.000
_cell.length_b   1.000
_cell.length_c   1.000
_cell.angle_alpha   90.00
_cell.angle_beta   90.00
_cell.angle_gamma   90.00
#
_symmetry.space_group_name_H-M   'P 1'
#
loop_
_entity.id
_entity.type
_entity.pdbx_description
1 polymer ?
#
loop_
_entity_poly.entity_id
_entity_poly.type
_entity_poly.pdbx_seq_one_letter_code
_entity_poly.pdbx_strand_id
1 'polypeptide(L)'
;MDSAGGPATGLRDAAGVRDAAVMADGDGVRAAASARVAGHSQQRRRNIAVLAEPGGMARADEPIRVATRIDRLSRHYRDVRPVSPRAIAAGDPAAIASAEAVLERIIQTDDLLAVGYLEGGVAAARAVGRIVIRDQRGRVAGFGTGSLVSPELLLTNHHVLGDAGIAATSGVEFDFQDGVDGRPLPLREFGLDPGRFFFADRELDFALVAVKAGPGELARFGFNPLVEAEGKAIVGDFVTIIQHPRGEKKQIALRENRIVDVLDLFLHYRTDTEPGSSGSPVFNDQWEVVALHHAGVPAPDQAGGVINEGVRVSRLLAMLRARPFPPAQQALIERLFTGQAAPSMIPPLPDQPAADGMSPQTISLTVPFDVRLRCDRDDASAPGRTTNGEAVRIDPDYTSREGYDPDFLSPQHQVPLPVLHPDLVPLAAGGPGYVLPYHHFSVVINKKRRLAFYTAVNIDGATSQRLRREPDRWTFDPRLPEDEQTGESVYRDNPLDRGHLVRRLDPAWGGSRTVAKSANDDTFHFTNCTPQHQDFNQNQTTWAGLEDYILENADNRDLRVNVFTGPILAADDDPYRGVQLPRQFWKVVAMVTQAGELSATAYLLSQQELIDGLEIAPERFSYGAYQTYQVPVRRVEELTRLAFGPLAEADPFTRTEADAPAKEISHFHQLVL
;
A
#
# COMPACT_ATOMS: atom_id res chain seq x y z
N MET A 1 -30.12 69.18 -4.14
CA MET A 1 -30.40 67.76 -3.86
C MET A 1 -29.58 66.96 -4.85
N ASP A 2 -28.46 66.42 -4.35
CA ASP A 2 -28.01 65.03 -4.48
C ASP A 2 -28.29 64.29 -5.81
N SER A 3 -27.39 63.51 -6.41
CA SER A 3 -26.05 63.04 -6.04
C SER A 3 -25.46 62.23 -7.21
N ALA A 4 -24.15 62.40 -7.43
CA ALA A 4 -23.14 61.45 -7.93
C ALA A 4 -23.53 60.38 -9.00
N GLY A 5 -23.00 60.58 -10.21
CA GLY A 5 -22.69 59.51 -11.16
C GLY A 5 -21.21 59.57 -11.56
N GLY A 6 -20.43 58.57 -11.17
CA GLY A 6 -19.04 58.37 -11.62
C GLY A 6 -18.88 56.94 -12.16
N PRO A 7 -18.14 56.72 -13.27
CA PRO A 7 -17.98 55.39 -13.84
C PRO A 7 -16.83 54.65 -13.14
N ALA A 8 -17.13 53.49 -12.57
CA ALA A 8 -16.11 52.55 -12.12
C ALA A 8 -15.62 51.72 -13.30
N THR A 9 -14.41 52.01 -13.77
CA THR A 9 -13.59 51.12 -14.60
C THR A 9 -13.17 49.92 -13.77
N GLY A 10 -13.83 48.77 -13.98
CA GLY A 10 -13.45 47.49 -13.39
C GLY A 10 -12.49 46.74 -14.31
N LEU A 11 -11.22 46.65 -13.91
CA LEU A 11 -10.25 45.69 -14.43
C LEU A 11 -10.84 44.28 -14.34
N ARG A 12 -10.97 43.60 -15.48
CA ARG A 12 -10.99 42.14 -15.57
C ARG A 12 -9.92 41.69 -16.55
N ASP A 13 -9.31 40.56 -16.18
CA ASP A 13 -8.60 39.62 -17.04
C ASP A 13 -7.19 39.98 -17.52
N ALA A 14 -6.24 39.88 -16.58
CA ALA A 14 -4.85 39.53 -16.90
C ALA A 14 -4.27 38.41 -15.99
N ALA A 15 -5.02 37.96 -14.97
CA ALA A 15 -4.60 36.90 -14.04
C ALA A 15 -4.92 35.49 -14.55
N GLY A 16 -6.05 35.29 -15.26
CA GLY A 16 -6.51 33.97 -15.72
C GLY A 16 -5.72 33.36 -16.89
N VAL A 17 -4.87 34.13 -17.57
CA VAL A 17 -4.12 33.66 -18.75
C VAL A 17 -2.81 32.96 -18.37
N ARG A 18 -2.34 33.10 -17.11
CA ARG A 18 -1.00 32.65 -16.70
C ARG A 18 -0.99 31.40 -15.80
N ASP A 19 -2.02 31.19 -14.99
CA ASP A 19 -2.26 29.89 -14.33
C ASP A 19 -2.44 28.77 -15.37
N ALA A 20 -2.94 29.13 -16.56
CA ALA A 20 -3.06 28.22 -17.69
C ALA A 20 -1.70 27.74 -18.25
N ALA A 21 -0.59 28.45 -18.09
CA ALA A 21 0.67 28.09 -18.76
C ALA A 21 1.47 26.99 -18.02
N VAL A 22 1.50 27.02 -16.68
CA VAL A 22 2.13 25.97 -15.85
C VAL A 22 1.23 24.72 -15.82
N MET A 23 -0.10 24.91 -15.77
CA MET A 23 -1.06 23.81 -15.92
C MET A 23 -1.02 23.18 -17.32
N ALA A 24 -0.90 23.98 -18.40
CA ALA A 24 -0.90 23.47 -19.77
C ALA A 24 0.32 22.61 -20.14
N ASP A 25 1.50 22.86 -19.54
CA ASP A 25 2.68 22.03 -19.80
C ASP A 25 2.62 20.69 -19.05
N GLY A 26 2.09 20.69 -17.81
CA GLY A 26 1.77 19.46 -17.08
C GLY A 26 0.67 18.62 -17.74
N ASP A 27 -0.35 19.27 -18.31
CA ASP A 27 -1.41 18.60 -19.06
C ASP A 27 -0.88 17.90 -20.32
N GLY A 28 0.11 18.49 -21.00
CA GLY A 28 0.78 17.90 -22.16
C GLY A 28 1.57 16.63 -21.80
N VAL A 29 2.36 16.68 -20.73
CA VAL A 29 3.11 15.52 -20.21
C VAL A 29 2.15 14.40 -19.80
N ARG A 30 1.07 14.75 -19.08
CA ARG A 30 0.07 13.79 -18.61
C ARG A 30 -0.70 13.15 -19.77
N ALA A 31 -1.02 13.91 -20.82
CA ALA A 31 -1.66 13.37 -22.02
C ALA A 31 -0.74 12.40 -22.78
N ALA A 32 0.55 12.75 -22.93
CA ALA A 32 1.53 11.88 -23.57
C ALA A 32 1.77 10.59 -22.76
N ALA A 33 1.86 10.70 -21.44
CA ALA A 33 1.93 9.56 -20.53
C ALA A 33 0.68 8.69 -20.63
N SER A 34 -0.51 9.31 -20.68
CA SER A 34 -1.79 8.60 -20.86
C SER A 34 -1.85 7.80 -22.16
N ALA A 35 -1.38 8.39 -23.27
CA ALA A 35 -1.30 7.70 -24.54
C ALA A 35 -0.33 6.50 -24.50
N ARG A 36 0.83 6.63 -23.85
CA ARG A 36 1.78 5.52 -23.66
C ARG A 36 1.20 4.42 -22.78
N VAL A 37 0.59 4.78 -21.66
CA VAL A 37 -0.07 3.83 -20.75
C VAL A 37 -1.18 3.07 -21.47
N ALA A 38 -2.02 3.75 -22.24
CA ALA A 38 -3.07 3.12 -23.04
C ALA A 38 -2.48 2.19 -24.13
N GLY A 39 -1.47 2.66 -24.88
CA GLY A 39 -0.81 1.89 -25.93
C GLY A 39 -0.09 0.62 -25.43
N HIS A 40 0.36 0.64 -24.18
CA HIS A 40 1.02 -0.50 -23.52
C HIS A 40 0.10 -1.36 -22.65
N SER A 41 -1.21 -1.11 -22.65
CA SER A 41 -2.18 -1.83 -21.80
C SER A 41 -2.11 -3.35 -21.94
N GLN A 42 -2.11 -3.88 -23.16
CA GLN A 42 -2.05 -5.32 -23.40
C GLN A 42 -0.74 -5.94 -22.91
N GLN A 43 0.40 -5.33 -23.22
CA GLN A 43 1.72 -5.82 -22.80
C GLN A 43 1.85 -5.77 -21.28
N ARG A 44 1.41 -4.68 -20.65
CA ARG A 44 1.43 -4.53 -19.19
C ARG A 44 0.52 -5.53 -18.48
N ARG A 45 -0.70 -5.79 -19.01
CA ARG A 45 -1.58 -6.84 -18.46
C ARG A 45 -0.93 -8.22 -18.56
N ARG A 46 -0.28 -8.53 -19.69
CA ARG A 46 0.49 -9.76 -19.85
C ARG A 46 1.62 -9.85 -18.82
N ASN A 47 2.41 -8.80 -18.67
CA ASN A 47 3.50 -8.74 -17.68
C ASN A 47 2.97 -9.02 -16.27
N ILE A 48 1.90 -8.33 -15.85
CA ILE A 48 1.30 -8.50 -14.52
C ILE A 48 0.75 -9.91 -14.30
N ALA A 49 0.07 -10.47 -15.30
CA ALA A 49 -0.45 -11.84 -15.20
C ALA A 49 0.69 -12.85 -15.03
N VAL A 50 1.77 -12.69 -15.81
CA VAL A 50 2.94 -13.58 -15.75
C VAL A 50 3.69 -13.43 -14.43
N LEU A 51 3.75 -12.23 -13.83
CA LEU A 51 4.36 -12.01 -12.50
C LEU A 51 3.69 -12.80 -11.37
N ALA A 52 2.43 -13.20 -11.52
CA ALA A 52 1.72 -14.02 -10.54
C ALA A 52 2.12 -15.50 -10.59
N GLU A 53 2.80 -15.93 -11.66
CA GLU A 53 3.23 -17.31 -11.85
C GLU A 53 4.69 -17.50 -11.40
N PRO A 54 5.09 -18.73 -10.98
CA PRO A 54 6.50 -19.07 -10.76
C PRO A 54 7.35 -18.78 -12.01
N GLY A 55 8.57 -18.27 -11.81
CA GLY A 55 9.46 -17.80 -12.88
C GLY A 55 8.94 -16.57 -13.64
N GLY A 56 7.88 -15.92 -13.15
CA GLY A 56 7.18 -14.83 -13.82
C GLY A 56 8.08 -13.67 -14.24
N MET A 57 9.01 -13.25 -13.37
CA MET A 57 9.92 -12.15 -13.67
C MET A 57 10.85 -12.44 -14.85
N ALA A 58 11.39 -13.66 -14.95
CA ALA A 58 12.26 -14.01 -16.08
C ALA A 58 11.49 -14.04 -17.41
N ARG A 59 10.21 -14.40 -17.37
CA ARG A 59 9.32 -14.46 -18.55
C ARG A 59 8.68 -13.13 -18.93
N ALA A 60 8.57 -12.19 -17.99
CA ALA A 60 8.06 -10.84 -18.22
C ALA A 60 9.10 -9.91 -18.89
N ASP A 61 10.39 -10.29 -18.85
CA ASP A 61 11.50 -9.49 -19.35
C ASP A 61 12.27 -10.17 -20.49
N GLU A 62 12.97 -9.34 -21.26
CA GLU A 62 13.92 -9.82 -22.26
C GLU A 62 15.11 -10.55 -21.60
N PRO A 63 15.54 -11.70 -22.14
CA PRO A 63 16.67 -12.48 -21.62
C PRO A 63 17.93 -11.68 -21.28
N ILE A 64 18.28 -10.71 -22.13
CA ILE A 64 19.46 -9.88 -21.94
C ILE A 64 19.31 -8.93 -20.75
N ARG A 65 18.09 -8.44 -20.49
CA ARG A 65 17.80 -7.53 -19.38
C ARG A 65 17.86 -8.30 -18.06
N VAL A 66 17.29 -9.51 -18.02
CA VAL A 66 17.39 -10.46 -16.91
C VAL A 66 18.85 -10.75 -16.58
N ALA A 67 19.65 -11.15 -17.56
CA ALA A 67 21.05 -11.47 -17.34
C ALA A 67 21.84 -10.26 -16.82
N THR A 68 21.59 -9.07 -17.39
CA THR A 68 22.26 -7.83 -16.97
C THR A 68 21.86 -7.44 -15.55
N ARG A 69 20.58 -7.63 -15.17
CA ARG A 69 20.10 -7.39 -13.80
C ARG A 69 20.76 -8.35 -12.81
N ILE A 70 20.86 -9.63 -13.14
CA ILE A 70 21.54 -10.64 -12.30
C ILE A 70 23.03 -10.34 -12.15
N ASP A 71 23.73 -9.98 -13.24
CA ASP A 71 25.13 -9.55 -13.18
C ASP A 71 25.28 -8.37 -12.21
N ARG A 72 24.36 -7.42 -12.27
CA ARG A 72 24.35 -6.25 -11.39
C ARG A 72 24.11 -6.64 -9.93
N LEU A 73 23.13 -7.50 -9.66
CA LEU A 73 22.85 -8.02 -8.31
C LEU A 73 24.04 -8.80 -7.73
N SER A 74 24.83 -9.50 -8.55
CA SER A 74 26.02 -10.22 -8.07
C SER A 74 27.09 -9.33 -7.43
N ARG A 75 27.05 -8.02 -7.69
CA ARG A 75 27.94 -7.03 -7.07
C ARG A 75 27.53 -6.68 -5.65
N HIS A 76 26.25 -6.88 -5.31
CA HIS A 76 25.68 -6.55 -4.01
C HIS A 76 25.48 -7.80 -3.14
N TYR A 77 25.22 -8.96 -3.76
CA TYR A 77 24.94 -10.22 -3.08
C TYR A 77 26.02 -11.27 -3.38
N ARG A 78 26.79 -11.67 -2.37
CA ARG A 78 27.94 -12.61 -2.52
C ARG A 78 27.55 -14.00 -3.03
N ASP A 79 26.32 -14.42 -2.73
CA ASP A 79 25.80 -15.74 -3.10
C ASP A 79 25.07 -15.75 -4.45
N VAL A 80 25.19 -14.67 -5.23
CA VAL A 80 24.66 -14.59 -6.58
C VAL A 80 25.79 -14.81 -7.57
N ARG A 81 25.57 -15.75 -8.49
CA ARG A 81 26.47 -16.00 -9.61
C ARG A 81 25.88 -15.36 -10.87
N PRO A 82 26.66 -14.60 -11.66
CA PRO A 82 26.21 -14.09 -12.94
C PRO A 82 25.74 -15.23 -13.86
N VAL A 83 24.62 -15.03 -14.54
CA VAL A 83 24.13 -15.95 -15.57
C VAL A 83 24.55 -15.41 -16.94
N SER A 84 25.03 -16.27 -17.84
CA SER A 84 25.50 -15.88 -19.16
C SER A 84 24.37 -15.24 -20.00
N PRO A 85 24.49 -13.96 -20.42
CA PRO A 85 23.47 -13.33 -21.26
C PRO A 85 23.24 -14.07 -22.58
N ARG A 86 24.29 -14.65 -23.16
CA ARG A 86 24.21 -15.44 -24.39
C ARG A 86 23.45 -16.75 -24.19
N ALA A 87 23.57 -17.38 -23.02
CA ALA A 87 22.87 -18.63 -22.72
C ALA A 87 21.37 -18.40 -22.52
N ILE A 88 20.98 -17.34 -21.80
CA ILE A 88 19.56 -16.97 -21.67
C ILE A 88 18.98 -16.56 -23.03
N ALA A 89 19.72 -15.76 -23.82
CA ALA A 89 19.29 -15.35 -25.17
C ALA A 89 19.16 -16.53 -26.16
N ALA A 90 19.96 -17.60 -25.96
CA ALA A 90 19.86 -18.83 -26.75
C ALA A 90 18.73 -19.77 -26.27
N GLY A 91 17.99 -19.40 -25.22
CA GLY A 91 16.91 -20.21 -24.66
C GLY A 91 17.39 -21.44 -23.89
N ASP A 92 18.62 -21.42 -23.35
CA ASP A 92 19.16 -22.54 -22.57
C ASP A 92 18.31 -22.75 -21.30
N PRO A 93 17.62 -23.91 -21.15
CA PRO A 93 16.74 -24.15 -20.02
C PRO A 93 17.45 -24.09 -18.67
N ALA A 94 18.74 -24.48 -18.60
CA ALA A 94 19.49 -24.44 -17.36
C ALA A 94 19.84 -23.00 -16.95
N ALA A 95 20.16 -22.15 -17.93
CA ALA A 95 20.42 -20.74 -17.70
C ALA A 95 19.15 -19.98 -17.29
N ILE A 96 18.00 -20.29 -17.92
CA ILE A 96 16.69 -19.71 -17.57
C ILE A 96 16.28 -20.13 -16.16
N ALA A 97 16.33 -21.42 -15.83
CA ALA A 97 15.98 -21.91 -14.50
C ALA A 97 16.89 -21.33 -13.41
N SER A 98 18.19 -21.18 -13.69
CA SER A 98 19.12 -20.51 -12.77
C SER A 98 18.80 -19.03 -12.59
N ALA A 99 18.34 -18.35 -13.66
CA ALA A 99 17.95 -16.96 -13.58
C ALA A 99 16.65 -16.77 -12.78
N GLU A 100 15.64 -17.59 -13.05
CA GLU A 100 14.38 -17.63 -12.31
C GLU A 100 14.61 -17.84 -10.81
N ALA A 101 15.41 -18.85 -10.44
CA ALA A 101 15.71 -19.12 -9.03
C ALA A 101 16.42 -17.95 -8.31
N VAL A 102 17.27 -17.19 -9.02
CA VAL A 102 17.93 -16.02 -8.46
C VAL A 102 16.94 -14.87 -8.26
N LEU A 103 16.11 -14.57 -9.25
CA LEU A 103 15.12 -13.49 -9.18
C LEU A 103 14.01 -13.81 -8.16
N GLU A 104 13.53 -15.05 -8.11
CA GLU A 104 12.55 -15.50 -7.11
C GLU A 104 13.07 -15.29 -5.69
N ARG A 105 14.29 -15.75 -5.42
CA ARG A 105 14.90 -15.66 -4.09
C ARG A 105 15.16 -14.22 -3.63
N ILE A 106 15.51 -13.32 -4.54
CA ILE A 106 15.99 -11.97 -4.18
C ILE A 106 14.87 -10.93 -4.27
N ILE A 107 13.95 -11.07 -5.22
CA ILE A 107 12.97 -10.04 -5.56
C ILE A 107 11.53 -10.52 -5.32
N GLN A 108 11.22 -11.82 -5.47
CA GLN A 108 9.82 -12.27 -5.46
C GLN A 108 9.26 -12.70 -4.10
N THR A 109 10.10 -13.28 -3.25
CA THR A 109 9.58 -14.17 -2.18
C THR A 109 9.78 -13.65 -0.76
N ASP A 110 10.56 -12.59 -0.55
CA ASP A 110 10.96 -12.18 0.79
C ASP A 110 11.01 -10.66 0.97
N ASP A 111 10.12 -10.11 1.81
CA ASP A 111 10.15 -8.71 2.25
C ASP A 111 11.21 -8.47 3.35
N LEU A 112 12.00 -9.50 3.72
CA LEU A 112 13.10 -9.38 4.67
C LEU A 112 14.28 -8.63 4.05
N LEU A 113 14.28 -7.33 4.26
CA LEU A 113 15.41 -6.45 3.95
C LEU A 113 16.36 -6.34 5.14
N ALA A 114 17.67 -6.36 4.88
CA ALA A 114 18.67 -6.11 5.92
C ALA A 114 18.52 -4.68 6.47
N VAL A 115 18.81 -4.46 7.75
CA VAL A 115 18.69 -3.12 8.39
C VAL A 115 19.45 -2.02 7.62
N GLY A 116 20.58 -2.36 6.99
CA GLY A 116 21.34 -1.43 6.14
C GLY A 116 20.54 -0.85 4.96
N TYR A 117 19.43 -1.49 4.55
CA TYR A 117 18.49 -0.93 3.59
C TYR A 117 17.90 0.40 4.10
N LEU A 118 17.47 0.46 5.37
CA LEU A 118 16.91 1.68 5.95
C LEU A 118 17.99 2.77 6.10
N GLU A 119 19.21 2.38 6.45
CA GLU A 119 20.35 3.30 6.52
C GLU A 119 20.65 3.93 5.15
N GLY A 120 20.64 3.11 4.09
CA GLY A 120 20.74 3.56 2.69
C GLY A 120 19.61 4.52 2.33
N GLY A 121 18.38 4.25 2.76
CA GLY A 121 17.23 5.11 2.52
C GLY A 121 17.33 6.45 3.21
N VAL A 122 17.80 6.49 4.46
CA VAL A 122 18.08 7.74 5.17
C VAL A 122 19.16 8.54 4.45
N ALA A 123 20.22 7.89 3.95
CA ALA A 123 21.27 8.56 3.17
C ALA A 123 20.71 9.15 1.86
N ALA A 124 19.92 8.38 1.11
CA ALA A 124 19.32 8.82 -0.14
C ALA A 124 18.31 9.98 0.07
N ALA A 125 17.53 9.92 1.15
CA ALA A 125 16.52 10.92 1.50
C ALA A 125 17.11 12.30 1.81
N ARG A 126 18.35 12.38 2.33
CA ARG A 126 19.02 13.65 2.65
C ARG A 126 19.22 14.51 1.40
N ALA A 127 19.49 13.88 0.27
CA ALA A 127 19.68 14.54 -1.01
C ALA A 127 18.36 14.93 -1.71
N VAL A 128 17.20 14.61 -1.14
CA VAL A 128 15.88 14.96 -1.69
C VAL A 128 15.33 16.18 -0.95
N GLY A 129 14.82 17.16 -1.70
CA GLY A 129 14.25 18.39 -1.16
C GLY A 129 12.95 18.80 -1.87
N ARG A 130 12.16 19.63 -1.20
CA ARG A 130 10.95 20.23 -1.75
C ARG A 130 11.35 21.43 -2.61
N ILE A 131 10.93 21.44 -3.88
CA ILE A 131 11.08 22.61 -4.73
C ILE A 131 9.90 23.55 -4.47
N VAL A 132 10.22 24.79 -4.12
CA VAL A 132 9.25 25.88 -4.00
C VAL A 132 9.29 26.69 -5.28
N ILE A 133 8.29 26.47 -6.13
CA ILE A 133 8.19 27.13 -7.44
C ILE A 133 7.65 28.54 -7.20
N ARG A 134 8.38 29.56 -7.66
CA ARG A 134 7.97 30.95 -7.50
C ARG A 134 7.81 31.65 -8.84
N ASP A 135 6.79 32.48 -8.97
CA ASP A 135 6.58 33.32 -10.14
C ASP A 135 7.64 34.43 -10.24
N GLN A 136 7.64 35.17 -11.35
CA GLN A 136 8.58 36.29 -11.58
C GLN A 136 8.47 37.42 -10.55
N ARG A 137 7.40 37.45 -9.74
CA ARG A 137 7.20 38.41 -8.65
C ARG A 137 7.62 37.83 -7.29
N GLY A 138 8.17 36.62 -7.25
CA GLY A 138 8.62 35.92 -6.05
C GLY A 138 7.50 35.24 -5.24
N ARG A 139 6.27 35.18 -5.78
CA ARG A 139 5.12 34.55 -5.09
C ARG A 139 5.15 33.05 -5.35
N VAL A 140 4.82 32.26 -4.33
CA VAL A 140 4.73 30.80 -4.48
C VAL A 140 3.62 30.46 -5.47
N ALA A 141 3.98 29.73 -6.52
CA ALA A 141 3.10 29.29 -7.60
C ALA A 141 2.80 27.78 -7.54
N GLY A 142 3.65 27.00 -6.88
CA GLY A 142 3.46 25.56 -6.72
C GLY A 142 4.62 24.90 -6.01
N PHE A 143 4.54 23.58 -5.91
CA PHE A 143 5.56 22.74 -5.30
C PHE A 143 5.90 21.56 -6.20
N GLY A 144 7.13 21.09 -6.09
CA GLY A 144 7.59 19.84 -6.69
C GLY A 144 8.64 19.18 -5.79
N THR A 145 9.22 18.09 -6.28
CA THR A 145 10.33 17.41 -5.63
C THR A 145 11.58 17.53 -6.50
N GLY A 146 12.75 17.62 -5.88
CA GLY A 146 14.03 17.53 -6.57
C GLY A 146 15.05 16.76 -5.77
N SER A 147 16.09 16.25 -6.45
CA SER A 147 17.19 15.54 -5.81
C SER A 147 18.55 16.03 -6.26
N LEU A 148 19.48 16.20 -5.32
CA LEU A 148 20.89 16.41 -5.62
C LEU A 148 21.43 15.14 -6.29
N VAL A 149 21.97 15.29 -7.50
CA VAL A 149 22.53 14.20 -8.31
C VAL A 149 24.03 14.33 -8.53
N SER A 150 24.58 15.46 -8.10
CA SER A 150 26.00 15.72 -7.93
C SER A 150 26.17 16.62 -6.70
N PRO A 151 27.40 16.98 -6.30
CA PRO A 151 27.62 17.91 -5.20
C PRO A 151 26.92 19.27 -5.34
N GLU A 152 26.45 19.64 -6.54
CA GLU A 152 25.96 20.98 -6.85
C GLU A 152 24.72 21.02 -7.76
N LEU A 153 24.40 19.93 -8.47
CA LEU A 153 23.29 19.88 -9.42
C LEU A 153 22.08 19.20 -8.80
N LEU A 154 20.92 19.84 -8.92
CA LEU A 154 19.59 19.34 -8.58
C LEU A 154 18.87 18.88 -9.85
N LEU A 155 18.30 17.68 -9.82
CA LEU A 155 17.44 17.11 -10.86
C LEU A 155 15.98 17.20 -10.43
N THR A 156 15.10 17.59 -11.34
CA THR A 156 13.63 17.59 -11.22
C THR A 156 12.99 17.50 -12.62
N ASN A 157 11.67 17.65 -12.75
CA ASN A 157 11.00 17.70 -14.05
C ASN A 157 11.10 19.06 -14.74
N HIS A 158 11.01 19.06 -16.08
CA HIS A 158 10.90 20.30 -16.84
C HIS A 158 9.61 21.04 -16.49
N HIS A 159 8.47 20.36 -16.34
CA HIS A 159 7.23 21.04 -15.95
C HIS A 159 7.25 21.63 -14.51
N VAL A 160 8.21 21.22 -13.67
CA VAL A 160 8.45 21.83 -12.35
C VAL A 160 9.32 23.09 -12.50
N LEU A 161 10.41 23.01 -13.29
CA LEU A 161 11.30 24.13 -13.61
C LEU A 161 11.43 24.29 -15.13
N GLY A 162 10.46 24.98 -15.74
CA GLY A 162 10.36 25.05 -17.21
C GLY A 162 11.43 25.89 -17.89
N ASP A 163 11.94 26.92 -17.23
CA ASP A 163 12.97 27.78 -17.78
C ASP A 163 13.90 28.37 -16.70
N ALA A 164 14.99 28.97 -17.17
CA ALA A 164 15.99 29.61 -16.32
C ALA A 164 15.43 30.78 -15.50
N GLY A 165 14.36 31.45 -15.96
CA GLY A 165 13.71 32.53 -15.24
C GLY A 165 12.94 32.03 -14.01
N ILE A 166 12.12 30.99 -14.21
CA ILE A 166 11.41 30.30 -13.12
C ILE A 166 12.40 29.70 -12.13
N ALA A 167 13.47 29.07 -12.63
CA ALA A 167 14.53 28.53 -11.78
C ALA A 167 15.18 29.63 -10.92
N ALA A 168 15.48 30.80 -11.50
CA ALA A 168 16.16 31.88 -10.78
C ALA A 168 15.35 32.46 -9.61
N THR A 169 14.02 32.43 -9.70
CA THR A 169 13.13 32.89 -8.63
C THR A 169 12.76 31.79 -7.64
N SER A 170 12.93 30.52 -8.00
CA SER A 170 12.54 29.36 -7.19
C SER A 170 13.67 28.93 -6.23
N GLY A 171 13.33 28.03 -5.31
CA GLY A 171 14.26 27.49 -4.33
C GLY A 171 14.03 26.01 -4.04
N VAL A 172 14.97 25.41 -3.32
CA VAL A 172 14.87 24.04 -2.80
C VAL A 172 15.02 24.06 -1.28
N GLU A 173 14.14 23.33 -0.61
CA GLU A 173 14.10 23.18 0.83
C GLU A 173 14.48 21.75 1.21
N PHE A 174 15.65 21.59 1.82
CA PHE A 174 16.07 20.35 2.45
C PHE A 174 15.61 20.29 3.90
N ASP A 175 15.59 19.08 4.45
CA ASP A 175 15.15 18.77 5.81
C ASP A 175 13.71 19.23 6.14
N PHE A 176 12.87 19.45 5.12
CA PHE A 176 11.43 19.66 5.32
C PHE A 176 10.73 18.33 5.68
N GLN A 177 10.97 17.87 6.90
CA GLN A 177 10.50 16.60 7.45
C GLN A 177 10.53 16.64 8.98
N ASP A 178 9.93 15.64 9.62
CA ASP A 178 10.07 15.44 11.06
C ASP A 178 11.30 14.55 11.37
N GLY A 179 11.93 14.83 12.51
CA GLY A 179 12.98 14.02 13.11
C GLY A 179 12.41 12.79 13.82
N VAL A 180 13.31 11.95 14.32
CA VAL A 180 12.95 10.71 15.04
C VAL A 180 12.19 10.95 16.34
N ASP A 181 12.27 12.18 16.89
CA ASP A 181 11.53 12.64 18.06
C ASP A 181 10.16 13.23 17.72
N GLY A 182 9.75 13.17 16.45
CA GLY A 182 8.50 13.73 15.92
C GLY A 182 8.52 15.25 15.78
N ARG A 183 9.65 15.92 16.00
CA ARG A 183 9.77 17.38 15.85
C ARG A 183 10.27 17.75 14.46
N PRO A 184 9.81 18.86 13.85
CA PRO A 184 10.33 19.31 12.57
C PRO A 184 11.85 19.54 12.63
N LEU A 185 12.57 19.05 11.63
CA LEU A 185 13.98 19.39 11.47
C LEU A 185 14.13 20.88 11.08
N PRO A 186 15.27 21.51 11.37
CA PRO A 186 15.54 22.87 10.91
C PRO A 186 15.52 22.93 9.38
N LEU A 187 14.56 23.65 8.82
CA LEU A 187 14.42 23.84 7.38
C LEU A 187 15.67 24.51 6.78
N ARG A 188 16.17 23.98 5.66
CA ARG A 188 17.34 24.50 4.95
C ARG A 188 16.94 24.89 3.52
N GLU A 189 16.62 26.15 3.31
CA GLU A 189 16.27 26.70 2.00
C GLU A 189 17.52 27.21 1.26
N PHE A 190 17.63 26.84 -0.02
CA PHE A 190 18.65 27.35 -0.94
C PHE A 190 17.97 27.88 -2.21
N GLY A 191 18.48 28.99 -2.74
CA GLY A 191 18.09 29.44 -4.08
C GLY A 191 18.69 28.53 -5.15
N LEU A 192 18.19 28.65 -6.38
CA LEU A 192 18.78 28.01 -7.55
C LEU A 192 19.65 29.01 -8.34
N ASP A 193 20.64 28.50 -9.06
CA ASP A 193 21.60 29.30 -9.85
C ASP A 193 21.61 28.84 -11.32
N PRO A 194 20.58 29.21 -12.10
CA PRO A 194 20.53 28.87 -13.51
C PRO A 194 21.59 29.60 -14.36
N GLY A 195 22.18 30.69 -13.84
CA GLY A 195 23.29 31.39 -14.48
C GLY A 195 24.58 30.57 -14.47
N ARG A 196 24.79 29.80 -13.39
CA ARG A 196 25.88 28.83 -13.29
C ARG A 196 25.60 27.59 -14.14
N PHE A 197 24.43 26.98 -13.98
CA PHE A 197 24.00 25.86 -14.81
C PHE A 197 22.47 25.72 -14.81
N PHE A 198 21.89 25.66 -16.01
CA PHE A 198 20.51 25.23 -16.23
C PHE A 198 20.42 24.52 -17.57
N PHE A 199 19.80 23.34 -17.55
CA PHE A 199 19.45 22.62 -18.76
C PHE A 199 18.14 21.89 -18.52
N ALA A 200 17.16 22.09 -19.40
CA ALA A 200 15.88 21.40 -19.32
C ALA A 200 15.48 20.86 -20.68
N ASP A 201 14.79 19.73 -20.68
CA ASP A 201 14.30 19.05 -21.86
C ASP A 201 12.81 18.75 -21.68
N ARG A 202 12.01 19.24 -22.63
CA ARG A 202 10.55 19.12 -22.59
C ARG A 202 10.07 17.73 -23.03
N GLU A 203 10.82 17.03 -23.87
CA GLU A 203 10.39 15.73 -24.41
C GLU A 203 10.59 14.61 -23.38
N LEU A 204 11.74 14.61 -22.70
CA LEU A 204 12.02 13.71 -21.58
C LEU A 204 11.52 14.27 -20.24
N ASP A 205 10.96 15.49 -20.22
CA ASP A 205 10.42 16.16 -19.05
C ASP A 205 11.37 16.19 -17.83
N PHE A 206 12.57 16.71 -18.01
CA PHE A 206 13.50 16.93 -16.90
C PHE A 206 14.20 18.28 -16.94
N ALA A 207 14.64 18.75 -15.78
CA ALA A 207 15.46 19.93 -15.60
C ALA A 207 16.61 19.63 -14.63
N LEU A 208 17.81 20.08 -15.01
CA LEU A 208 19.01 20.12 -14.19
C LEU A 208 19.39 21.56 -13.92
N VAL A 209 19.63 21.88 -12.66
CA VAL A 209 19.96 23.25 -12.24
C VAL A 209 21.01 23.23 -11.14
N ALA A 210 21.94 24.18 -11.15
CA ALA A 210 22.86 24.34 -10.03
C ALA A 210 22.13 24.93 -8.81
N VAL A 211 22.48 24.47 -7.61
CA VAL A 211 21.98 25.06 -6.37
C VAL A 211 22.90 26.21 -5.93
N LYS A 212 22.29 27.33 -5.53
CA LYS A 212 23.01 28.50 -5.03
C LYS A 212 23.42 28.28 -3.57
N ALA A 213 24.57 27.66 -3.38
CA ALA A 213 25.14 27.35 -2.07
C ALA A 213 26.65 27.65 -2.05
N GLY A 214 27.15 28.02 -0.86
CA GLY A 214 28.57 28.19 -0.59
C GLY A 214 29.34 26.85 -0.50
N PRO A 215 30.68 26.90 -0.46
CA PRO A 215 31.52 25.70 -0.43
C PRO A 215 31.17 24.78 0.74
N GLY A 216 30.80 23.53 0.43
CA GLY A 216 30.53 22.48 1.42
C GLY A 216 29.16 22.54 2.11
N GLU A 217 28.31 23.54 1.83
CA GLU A 217 26.98 23.63 2.46
C GLU A 217 26.08 22.45 2.09
N LEU A 218 26.20 21.96 0.85
CA LEU A 218 25.45 20.83 0.34
C LEU A 218 26.06 19.47 0.73
N ALA A 219 27.31 19.44 1.18
CA ALA A 219 28.03 18.19 1.47
C ALA A 219 27.32 17.34 2.54
N ARG A 220 26.59 17.99 3.47
CA ARG A 220 25.80 17.29 4.51
C ARG A 220 24.65 16.46 3.94
N PHE A 221 24.11 16.85 2.78
CA PHE A 221 22.99 16.17 2.15
C PHE A 221 23.46 15.01 1.28
N GLY A 222 24.74 14.99 0.91
CA GLY A 222 25.26 14.08 -0.11
C GLY A 222 24.59 14.36 -1.46
N PHE A 223 24.53 13.32 -2.29
CA PHE A 223 23.80 13.32 -3.55
C PHE A 223 23.47 11.87 -3.94
N ASN A 224 22.45 11.69 -4.77
CA ASN A 224 22.03 10.41 -5.32
C ASN A 224 22.71 10.21 -6.68
N PRO A 225 23.76 9.37 -6.79
CA PRO A 225 24.51 9.21 -8.02
C PRO A 225 23.61 8.63 -9.12
N LEU A 226 23.73 9.18 -10.33
CA LEU A 226 23.04 8.65 -11.49
C LEU A 226 23.94 7.65 -12.22
N VAL A 227 23.42 6.46 -12.48
CA VAL A 227 24.15 5.42 -13.21
C VAL A 227 23.60 5.28 -14.62
N GLU A 228 24.46 5.43 -15.62
CA GLU A 228 24.08 5.32 -17.04
C GLU A 228 23.90 3.86 -17.48
N ALA A 229 24.71 2.95 -16.92
CA ALA A 229 24.68 1.53 -17.27
C ALA A 229 23.27 0.94 -17.12
N GLU A 230 22.86 0.10 -18.07
CA GLU A 230 21.57 -0.57 -18.06
C GLU A 230 21.52 -1.74 -17.05
N GLY A 231 20.37 -2.40 -16.93
CA GLY A 231 20.15 -3.51 -16.00
C GLY A 231 19.88 -3.09 -14.55
N LYS A 232 19.48 -1.83 -14.33
CA LYS A 232 19.13 -1.31 -13.00
C LYS A 232 17.72 -1.68 -12.54
N ALA A 233 16.85 -2.02 -13.49
CA ALA A 233 15.43 -2.24 -13.31
C ALA A 233 14.92 -3.26 -14.32
N ILE A 234 14.06 -4.18 -13.87
CA ILE A 234 13.28 -5.14 -14.68
C ILE A 234 11.82 -5.13 -14.23
N VAL A 235 10.92 -5.76 -14.98
CA VAL A 235 9.54 -5.95 -14.54
C VAL A 235 9.52 -6.84 -13.30
N GLY A 236 8.76 -6.45 -12.28
CA GLY A 236 8.69 -7.14 -11.00
C GLY A 236 9.63 -6.61 -9.92
N ASP A 237 10.66 -5.83 -10.26
CA ASP A 237 11.48 -5.13 -9.27
C ASP A 237 10.60 -4.20 -8.41
N PHE A 238 10.90 -4.16 -7.10
CA PHE A 238 10.38 -3.14 -6.21
C PHE A 238 11.09 -1.81 -6.42
N VAL A 239 10.35 -0.71 -6.25
CA VAL A 239 10.84 0.65 -6.43
C VAL A 239 10.43 1.57 -5.29
N THR A 240 11.38 2.20 -4.63
CA THR A 240 11.08 3.18 -3.58
C THR A 240 11.09 4.59 -4.12
N ILE A 241 10.09 5.40 -3.74
CA ILE A 241 10.02 6.81 -4.11
C ILE A 241 10.09 7.69 -2.86
N ILE A 242 10.97 8.69 -2.90
CA ILE A 242 11.11 9.72 -1.85
C ILE A 242 10.61 11.04 -2.41
N GLN A 243 9.65 11.66 -1.74
CA GLN A 243 8.80 12.67 -2.34
C GLN A 243 8.23 13.70 -1.35
N HIS A 244 7.76 14.82 -1.89
CA HIS A 244 6.98 15.84 -1.18
C HIS A 244 5.55 15.90 -1.76
N PRO A 245 4.70 14.89 -1.48
CA PRO A 245 3.35 14.81 -2.01
C PRO A 245 2.52 15.97 -1.46
N ARG A 246 1.73 16.61 -2.32
CA ARG A 246 0.99 17.87 -2.08
C ARG A 246 1.88 19.04 -1.63
N GLY A 247 3.19 18.94 -1.86
CA GLY A 247 4.17 19.86 -1.31
C GLY A 247 4.32 19.72 0.21
N GLU A 248 3.86 18.64 0.84
CA GLU A 248 3.95 18.45 2.28
C GLU A 248 5.35 17.97 2.73
N LYS A 249 5.50 17.69 4.03
CA LYS A 249 6.73 17.12 4.59
C LYS A 249 7.15 15.88 3.80
N LYS A 250 8.46 15.63 3.75
CA LYS A 250 9.05 14.51 3.01
C LYS A 250 8.44 13.19 3.45
N GLN A 251 8.03 12.40 2.47
CA GLN A 251 7.42 11.08 2.64
C GLN A 251 8.12 10.07 1.74
N ILE A 252 7.94 8.79 2.07
CA ILE A 252 8.53 7.68 1.35
C ILE A 252 7.46 6.61 1.10
N ALA A 253 7.34 6.14 -0.14
CA ALA A 253 6.50 4.98 -0.44
C ALA A 253 7.40 3.74 -0.56
N LEU A 254 7.28 2.86 0.44
CA LEU A 254 8.13 1.67 0.64
C LEU A 254 7.45 0.35 0.31
N ARG A 255 6.11 0.31 0.26
CA ARG A 255 5.32 -0.90 0.06
C ARG A 255 4.43 -0.75 -1.18
N GLU A 256 4.01 -1.88 -1.74
CA GLU A 256 3.12 -1.94 -2.91
C GLU A 256 3.63 -1.16 -4.12
N ASN A 257 4.93 -1.26 -4.35
CA ASN A 257 5.69 -0.37 -5.20
C ASN A 257 6.50 -1.14 -6.25
N ARG A 258 5.84 -1.62 -7.31
CA ARG A 258 6.44 -2.58 -8.27
C ARG A 258 6.45 -2.09 -9.71
N ILE A 259 7.52 -2.38 -10.45
CA ILE A 259 7.61 -2.13 -11.89
C ILE A 259 6.71 -3.12 -12.64
N VAL A 260 5.84 -2.59 -13.50
CA VAL A 260 4.87 -3.38 -14.27
C VAL A 260 5.12 -3.32 -15.78
N ASP A 261 5.88 -2.33 -16.25
CA ASP A 261 6.36 -2.30 -17.63
C ASP A 261 7.66 -1.51 -17.76
N VAL A 262 8.48 -1.86 -18.77
CA VAL A 262 9.76 -1.21 -19.07
C VAL A 262 9.77 -0.83 -20.54
N LEU A 263 9.56 0.45 -20.81
CA LEU A 263 9.59 1.06 -22.14
C LEU A 263 11.02 1.50 -22.47
N ASP A 264 11.23 1.96 -23.70
CA ASP A 264 12.54 2.44 -24.14
C ASP A 264 13.01 3.65 -23.31
N LEU A 265 12.15 4.67 -23.19
CA LEU A 265 12.45 5.91 -22.47
C LEU A 265 11.87 5.96 -21.06
N PHE A 266 10.89 5.13 -20.75
CA PHE A 266 10.08 5.25 -19.53
C PHE A 266 9.97 3.93 -18.77
N LEU A 267 9.66 4.00 -17.47
CA LEU A 267 9.21 2.88 -16.64
C LEU A 267 7.76 3.11 -16.25
N HIS A 268 6.94 2.06 -16.28
CA HIS A 268 5.63 2.05 -15.64
C HIS A 268 5.71 1.25 -14.35
N TYR A 269 5.24 1.83 -13.26
CA TYR A 269 5.26 1.21 -11.94
C TYR A 269 4.03 1.62 -11.14
N ARG A 270 3.68 0.78 -10.17
CA ARG A 270 2.66 1.08 -9.16
C ARG A 270 3.38 1.65 -7.95
N THR A 271 2.85 2.72 -7.37
CA THR A 271 3.25 3.30 -6.08
C THR A 271 2.30 4.46 -5.77
N ASP A 272 2.24 4.89 -4.51
CA ASP A 272 1.45 6.06 -4.14
C ASP A 272 2.16 7.35 -4.54
N THR A 273 1.49 8.18 -5.35
CA THR A 273 1.94 9.53 -5.70
C THR A 273 0.77 10.49 -5.70
N GLU A 274 1.06 11.75 -5.42
CA GLU A 274 0.09 12.84 -5.39
C GLU A 274 0.69 14.08 -6.09
N PRO A 275 -0.10 15.10 -6.45
CA PRO A 275 0.44 16.34 -6.99
C PRO A 275 1.58 16.88 -6.11
N GLY A 276 2.74 17.24 -6.67
CA GLY A 276 3.93 17.64 -5.88
C GLY A 276 5.02 16.54 -5.79
N SER A 277 4.67 15.29 -6.09
CA SER A 277 5.63 14.19 -6.28
C SER A 277 6.47 14.32 -7.55
N SER A 278 6.07 15.19 -8.49
CA SER A 278 6.84 15.45 -9.72
C SER A 278 8.28 15.82 -9.42
N GLY A 279 9.21 15.08 -10.02
CA GLY A 279 10.64 15.30 -9.92
C GLY A 279 11.30 14.43 -8.85
N SER A 280 10.53 13.55 -8.21
CA SER A 280 11.04 12.58 -7.26
C SER A 280 11.94 11.53 -7.89
N PRO A 281 13.08 11.19 -7.26
CA PRO A 281 13.87 10.04 -7.65
C PRO A 281 13.14 8.74 -7.29
N VAL A 282 13.15 7.81 -8.23
CA VAL A 282 12.66 6.44 -8.08
C VAL A 282 13.86 5.52 -7.94
N PHE A 283 13.96 4.80 -6.83
CA PHE A 283 15.08 3.95 -6.47
C PHE A 283 14.73 2.47 -6.63
N ASN A 284 15.69 1.62 -6.98
CA ASN A 284 15.60 0.18 -6.72
C ASN A 284 16.06 -0.16 -5.28
N ASP A 285 16.03 -1.43 -4.90
CA ASP A 285 16.44 -1.87 -3.55
C ASP A 285 17.94 -1.69 -3.22
N GLN A 286 18.75 -1.39 -4.24
CA GLN A 286 20.17 -1.06 -4.06
C GLN A 286 20.38 0.46 -3.89
N TRP A 287 19.31 1.24 -3.72
CA TRP A 287 19.31 2.71 -3.63
C TRP A 287 19.87 3.42 -4.86
N GLU A 288 19.67 2.83 -6.03
CA GLU A 288 20.11 3.41 -7.29
C GLU A 288 18.93 4.08 -8.00
N VAL A 289 19.12 5.30 -8.49
CA VAL A 289 18.06 6.01 -9.20
C VAL A 289 17.81 5.33 -10.55
N VAL A 290 16.66 4.68 -10.69
CA VAL A 290 16.22 3.99 -11.90
C VAL A 290 15.41 4.89 -12.81
N ALA A 291 14.61 5.80 -12.24
CA ALA A 291 13.80 6.76 -12.97
C ALA A 291 13.59 8.08 -12.21
N LEU A 292 13.15 9.10 -12.95
CA LEU A 292 12.61 10.36 -12.44
C LEU A 292 11.08 10.33 -12.59
N HIS A 293 10.33 10.39 -11.49
CA HIS A 293 8.87 10.38 -11.54
C HIS A 293 8.34 11.66 -12.18
N HIS A 294 7.39 11.55 -13.12
CA HIS A 294 6.84 12.72 -13.83
C HIS A 294 5.33 12.73 -14.05
N ALA A 295 4.65 11.58 -13.91
CA ALA A 295 3.21 11.50 -14.17
C ALA A 295 2.56 10.32 -13.43
N GLY A 296 1.36 10.56 -12.90
CA GLY A 296 0.39 9.54 -12.51
C GLY A 296 -0.76 9.49 -13.51
N VAL A 297 -0.99 8.32 -14.11
CA VAL A 297 -2.00 8.10 -15.14
C VAL A 297 -3.06 7.13 -14.60
N PRO A 298 -4.35 7.50 -14.60
CA PRO A 298 -5.42 6.55 -14.32
C PRO A 298 -5.43 5.41 -15.34
N ALA A 299 -5.40 4.16 -14.86
CA ALA A 299 -5.50 2.96 -15.71
C ALA A 299 -6.71 2.12 -15.28
N PRO A 300 -7.93 2.43 -15.79
CA PRO A 300 -9.17 1.79 -15.36
C PRO A 300 -9.21 0.28 -15.60
N ASP A 301 -8.42 -0.20 -16.57
CA ASP A 301 -8.33 -1.60 -16.94
C ASP A 301 -7.53 -2.48 -15.96
N GLN A 302 -6.97 -1.87 -14.93
CA GLN A 302 -6.29 -2.52 -13.83
C GLN A 302 -6.92 -2.06 -12.52
N ALA A 303 -8.13 -2.53 -12.23
CA ALA A 303 -8.83 -2.32 -10.95
C ALA A 303 -8.64 -0.90 -10.38
N GLY A 304 -8.98 0.14 -11.15
CA GLY A 304 -8.96 1.54 -10.69
C GLY A 304 -7.59 2.15 -10.35
N GLY A 305 -6.48 1.46 -10.59
CA GLY A 305 -5.15 1.89 -10.16
C GLY A 305 -4.57 3.07 -10.95
N VAL A 306 -3.81 3.93 -10.27
CA VAL A 306 -2.91 4.90 -10.92
C VAL A 306 -1.63 4.16 -11.33
N ILE A 307 -1.30 4.25 -12.62
CA ILE A 307 0.02 3.83 -13.12
C ILE A 307 0.91 5.05 -13.13
N ASN A 308 2.02 4.95 -12.40
CA ASN A 308 3.04 5.96 -12.43
C ASN A 308 3.96 5.71 -13.62
N GLU A 309 4.37 6.81 -14.24
CA GLU A 309 5.41 6.81 -15.24
C GLU A 309 6.63 7.58 -14.71
N GLY A 310 7.81 7.07 -15.01
CA GLY A 310 9.06 7.73 -14.71
C GLY A 310 10.04 7.65 -15.88
N VAL A 311 10.79 8.72 -16.08
CA VAL A 311 11.79 8.85 -17.14
C VAL A 311 13.02 8.03 -16.76
N ARG A 312 13.48 7.13 -17.63
CA ARG A 312 14.63 6.27 -17.34
C ARG A 312 15.90 7.11 -17.25
N VAL A 313 16.55 7.08 -16.09
CA VAL A 313 17.79 7.85 -15.83
C VAL A 313 18.92 7.50 -16.80
N SER A 314 18.99 6.24 -17.26
CA SER A 314 19.99 5.82 -18.26
C SER A 314 19.84 6.58 -19.58
N ARG A 315 18.60 6.89 -19.99
CA ARG A 315 18.29 7.62 -21.23
C ARG A 315 18.57 9.11 -21.08
N LEU A 316 18.23 9.68 -19.92
CA LEU A 316 18.61 11.05 -19.56
C LEU A 316 20.12 11.25 -19.62
N LEU A 317 20.90 10.36 -18.99
CA LEU A 317 22.36 10.45 -18.98
C LEU A 317 22.98 10.28 -20.38
N ALA A 318 22.47 9.34 -21.19
CA ALA A 318 22.93 9.17 -22.56
C ALA A 318 22.71 10.45 -23.40
N MET A 319 21.57 11.12 -23.22
CA MET A 319 21.28 12.39 -23.88
C MET A 319 22.22 13.51 -23.42
N LEU A 320 22.46 13.64 -22.11
CA LEU A 320 23.41 14.63 -21.58
C LEU A 320 24.83 14.40 -22.10
N ARG A 321 25.26 13.15 -22.20
CA ARG A 321 26.59 12.81 -22.73
C ARG A 321 26.73 13.16 -24.21
N ALA A 322 25.69 12.95 -25.00
CA ALA A 322 25.71 13.23 -26.43
C ALA A 322 25.72 14.74 -26.75
N ARG A 323 25.43 15.59 -25.76
CA ARG A 323 25.29 17.04 -25.94
C ARG A 323 26.56 17.79 -25.51
N PRO A 324 27.09 18.71 -26.33
CA PRO A 324 28.19 19.57 -25.92
C PRO A 324 27.69 20.71 -25.02
N PHE A 325 28.43 20.98 -23.94
CA PHE A 325 28.22 22.14 -23.08
C PHE A 325 29.46 23.07 -23.10
N PRO A 326 29.29 24.37 -22.80
CA PRO A 326 30.43 25.27 -22.55
C PRO A 326 31.40 24.67 -21.50
N PRO A 327 32.72 24.91 -21.58
CA PRO A 327 33.70 24.20 -20.75
C PRO A 327 33.42 24.23 -19.24
N ALA A 328 32.97 25.37 -18.70
CA ALA A 328 32.62 25.49 -17.29
C ALA A 328 31.39 24.67 -16.88
N GLN A 329 30.41 24.51 -17.79
CA GLN A 329 29.21 23.71 -17.59
C GLN A 329 29.48 22.22 -17.84
N GLN A 330 30.34 21.91 -18.81
CA GLN A 330 30.79 20.55 -19.10
C GLN A 330 31.43 19.89 -17.87
N ALA A 331 32.26 20.64 -17.12
CA ALA A 331 32.85 20.14 -15.88
C ALA A 331 31.80 19.79 -14.80
N LEU A 332 30.63 20.44 -14.79
CA LEU A 332 29.52 20.11 -13.89
C LEU A 332 28.79 18.84 -14.33
N ILE A 333 28.60 18.68 -15.65
CA ILE A 333 28.02 17.48 -16.24
C ILE A 333 28.92 16.26 -16.06
N GLU A 334 30.24 16.40 -16.24
CA GLU A 334 31.20 15.31 -16.03
C GLU A 334 31.12 14.74 -14.61
N ARG A 335 30.82 15.58 -13.60
CA ARG A 335 30.64 15.12 -12.22
C ARG A 335 29.47 14.16 -12.02
N LEU A 336 28.45 14.21 -12.87
CA LEU A 336 27.36 13.22 -12.86
C LEU A 336 27.87 11.80 -13.21
N PHE A 337 28.99 11.71 -13.94
CA PHE A 337 29.57 10.46 -14.39
C PHE A 337 30.76 9.99 -13.55
N THR A 338 31.43 10.88 -12.81
CA THR A 338 32.61 10.52 -12.01
C THR A 338 32.30 9.82 -10.68
N GLY A 339 31.04 9.82 -10.25
CA GLY A 339 30.58 9.17 -9.00
C GLY A 339 30.34 7.65 -9.10
N GLN A 340 30.82 6.98 -10.15
CA GLN A 340 30.54 5.55 -10.43
C GLN A 340 31.37 4.55 -9.60
N ALA A 341 32.18 5.00 -8.65
CA ALA A 341 32.72 4.12 -7.62
C ALA A 341 31.69 4.02 -6.49
N ALA A 342 31.20 2.80 -6.22
CA ALA A 342 30.25 2.53 -5.15
C ALA A 342 30.66 3.26 -3.86
N PRO A 343 29.72 3.91 -3.13
CA PRO A 343 30.02 4.37 -1.80
C PRO A 343 30.41 3.15 -0.97
N SER A 344 31.69 3.07 -0.59
CA SER A 344 32.10 2.17 0.47
C SER A 344 31.33 2.61 1.71
N MET A 345 30.34 1.82 2.12
CA MET A 345 29.51 2.07 3.32
C MET A 345 30.29 1.89 4.63
N ILE A 346 31.63 1.91 4.58
CA ILE A 346 32.49 1.85 5.75
C ILE A 346 33.07 3.25 5.93
N PRO A 347 32.64 4.02 6.94
CA PRO A 347 33.37 5.24 7.30
C PRO A 347 34.82 4.84 7.64
N PRO A 348 35.84 5.62 7.22
CA PRO A 348 37.20 5.35 7.64
C PRO A 348 37.22 5.39 9.18
N LEU A 349 37.62 4.26 9.78
CA LEU A 349 37.90 4.20 11.21
C LEU A 349 38.87 5.34 11.55
N PRO A 350 38.65 6.06 12.66
CA PRO A 350 39.59 7.09 13.08
C PRO A 350 40.97 6.45 13.27
N ASP A 351 42.01 7.11 12.74
CA ASP A 351 43.41 6.70 12.86
C ASP A 351 43.71 6.32 14.32
N GLN A 352 43.85 5.01 14.57
CA GLN A 352 44.44 4.55 15.81
C GLN A 352 45.95 4.79 15.73
N PRO A 353 46.59 5.35 16.78
CA PRO A 353 48.02 5.51 16.80
C PRO A 353 48.68 4.13 16.67
N ALA A 354 49.70 4.05 15.81
CA ALA A 354 50.45 2.83 15.54
C ALA A 354 50.89 2.18 16.87
N ALA A 355 50.31 1.04 17.18
CA ALA A 355 50.80 0.18 18.24
C ALA A 355 51.90 -0.69 17.66
N ASP A 356 53.13 -0.39 18.06
CA ASP A 356 54.31 -1.20 17.77
C ASP A 356 54.12 -2.65 18.26
N GLY A 357 54.44 -3.58 17.36
CA GLY A 357 54.99 -4.89 17.66
C GLY A 357 54.22 -5.79 18.63
N MET A 358 53.19 -6.49 18.16
CA MET A 358 52.80 -7.78 18.74
C MET A 358 52.16 -8.68 17.69
N SER A 359 52.77 -9.85 17.49
CA SER A 359 52.28 -10.93 16.61
C SER A 359 50.91 -11.44 17.12
N PRO A 360 50.01 -11.85 16.20
CA PRO A 360 48.69 -12.32 16.60
C PRO A 360 48.82 -13.66 17.36
N GLN A 361 48.43 -13.67 18.63
CA GLN A 361 48.21 -14.90 19.38
C GLN A 361 46.75 -15.31 19.27
N THR A 362 46.51 -16.46 18.66
CA THR A 362 45.22 -17.15 18.67
C THR A 362 44.96 -17.67 20.09
N ILE A 363 43.96 -17.12 20.77
CA ILE A 363 43.44 -17.70 22.01
C ILE A 363 42.27 -18.60 21.64
N SER A 364 42.51 -19.91 21.65
CA SER A 364 41.45 -20.92 21.55
C SER A 364 40.87 -21.16 22.94
N LEU A 365 39.60 -20.79 23.13
CA LEU A 365 38.85 -21.10 24.35
C LEU A 365 38.01 -22.36 24.11
N THR A 366 38.43 -23.49 24.68
CA THR A 366 37.64 -24.72 24.69
C THR A 366 36.77 -24.75 25.94
N VAL A 367 35.46 -24.58 25.78
CA VAL A 367 34.49 -24.65 26.88
C VAL A 367 33.85 -26.05 26.86
N PRO A 368 34.04 -26.91 27.89
CA PRO A 368 33.35 -28.18 27.96
C PRO A 368 31.89 -27.94 28.38
N PHE A 369 30.95 -28.32 27.53
CA PHE A 369 29.54 -28.45 27.91
C PHE A 369 29.12 -29.92 27.78
N ASP A 370 28.32 -30.36 28.75
CA ASP A 370 27.89 -31.75 28.92
C ASP A 370 26.49 -31.88 28.30
N VAL A 371 26.38 -32.49 27.11
CA VAL A 371 25.09 -32.73 26.46
C VAL A 371 24.59 -34.11 26.88
N ARG A 372 23.65 -34.16 27.84
CA ARG A 372 22.88 -35.38 28.11
C ARG A 372 21.69 -35.46 27.17
N LEU A 373 21.87 -36.16 26.06
CA LEU A 373 20.76 -36.62 25.22
C LEU A 373 20.06 -37.76 25.95
N ARG A 374 18.82 -37.51 26.39
CA ARG A 374 17.90 -38.55 26.82
C ARG A 374 17.14 -39.03 25.60
N CYS A 375 17.54 -40.17 25.05
CA CYS A 375 16.70 -40.92 24.11
C CYS A 375 15.63 -41.64 24.92
N ASP A 376 14.39 -41.15 24.88
CA ASP A 376 13.28 -42.04 25.19
C ASP A 376 13.20 -43.05 24.03
N ARG A 377 13.48 -44.31 24.35
CA ARG A 377 13.21 -45.43 23.46
C ARG A 377 11.69 -45.53 23.34
N ASP A 378 11.16 -45.21 22.16
CA ASP A 378 9.85 -45.69 21.76
C ASP A 378 9.93 -47.21 21.60
N ASP A 379 9.52 -47.91 22.65
CA ASP A 379 9.18 -49.32 22.57
C ASP A 379 7.99 -49.48 21.62
N ALA A 380 8.23 -50.21 20.55
CA ALA A 380 7.21 -50.69 19.64
C ALA A 380 6.21 -51.58 20.40
N SER A 381 4.97 -51.10 20.58
CA SER A 381 3.75 -51.94 20.49
C SER A 381 2.46 -51.11 20.63
N ALA A 382 1.50 -51.42 19.75
CA ALA A 382 0.08 -51.02 19.68
C ALA A 382 -0.29 -49.79 18.82
N PRO A 383 -1.45 -49.83 18.10
CA PRO A 383 -1.51 -49.36 16.72
C PRO A 383 -2.20 -47.99 16.53
N GLY A 384 -1.74 -47.27 15.51
CA GLY A 384 -2.54 -46.31 14.73
C GLY A 384 -2.76 -44.93 15.35
N ARG A 385 -1.82 -44.00 15.14
CA ARG A 385 -2.14 -42.57 15.06
C ARG A 385 -1.64 -42.01 13.73
N THR A 386 -2.54 -41.96 12.78
CA THR A 386 -2.47 -41.13 11.59
C THR A 386 -2.34 -39.67 12.03
N THR A 387 -1.25 -38.99 11.69
CA THR A 387 -1.19 -37.53 11.71
C THR A 387 -1.94 -37.01 10.48
N ASN A 388 -3.28 -37.08 10.53
CA ASN A 388 -4.14 -36.31 9.65
C ASN A 388 -4.19 -34.89 10.22
N GLY A 389 -3.97 -33.87 9.39
CA GLY A 389 -4.42 -32.52 9.72
C GLY A 389 -5.92 -32.58 9.96
N GLU A 390 -6.38 -32.21 11.15
CA GLU A 390 -7.81 -32.20 11.46
C GLU A 390 -8.46 -31.08 10.63
N ALA A 391 -9.44 -31.42 9.81
CA ALA A 391 -10.27 -30.43 9.10
C ALA A 391 -11.16 -29.68 10.10
N VAL A 392 -11.75 -28.54 9.67
CA VAL A 392 -12.75 -27.80 10.46
C VAL A 392 -13.82 -28.75 11.01
N ARG A 393 -14.01 -28.73 12.34
CA ARG A 393 -14.91 -29.65 13.06
C ARG A 393 -15.78 -28.86 14.02
N ILE A 394 -16.99 -28.56 13.57
CA ILE A 394 -18.02 -27.90 14.38
C ILE A 394 -18.47 -28.82 15.52
N ASP A 395 -18.47 -28.30 16.75
CA ASP A 395 -19.13 -28.94 17.88
C ASP A 395 -20.65 -28.84 17.71
N PRO A 396 -21.39 -29.96 17.65
CA PRO A 396 -22.85 -29.94 17.53
C PRO A 396 -23.56 -29.39 18.78
N ASP A 397 -22.89 -29.25 19.93
CA ASP A 397 -23.47 -28.67 21.13
C ASP A 397 -23.29 -27.13 21.17
N TYR A 398 -24.39 -26.39 20.98
CA TYR A 398 -24.41 -24.93 20.97
C TYR A 398 -24.60 -24.29 22.35
N THR A 399 -24.76 -25.08 23.41
CA THR A 399 -25.05 -24.54 24.75
C THR A 399 -23.87 -23.84 25.42
N SER A 400 -22.64 -24.14 24.99
CA SER A 400 -21.40 -23.52 25.48
C SER A 400 -21.05 -22.20 24.79
N ARG A 401 -21.79 -21.82 23.75
CA ARG A 401 -21.55 -20.59 22.97
C ARG A 401 -22.21 -19.42 23.67
N GLU A 402 -21.39 -18.58 24.30
CA GLU A 402 -21.86 -17.42 25.06
C GLU A 402 -22.23 -16.23 24.16
N GLY A 403 -21.68 -16.17 22.95
CA GLY A 403 -21.93 -15.11 22.00
C GLY A 403 -20.95 -13.94 22.12
N TYR A 404 -21.43 -12.78 21.67
CA TYR A 404 -20.77 -11.50 21.81
C TYR A 404 -21.01 -10.94 23.22
N ASP A 405 -19.96 -10.48 23.87
CA ASP A 405 -19.97 -9.84 25.17
C ASP A 405 -20.03 -8.31 25.05
N PRO A 406 -21.12 -7.66 25.51
CA PRO A 406 -21.24 -6.20 25.48
C PRO A 406 -20.33 -5.47 26.48
N ASP A 407 -19.83 -6.16 27.51
CA ASP A 407 -18.95 -5.61 28.55
C ASP A 407 -17.45 -5.80 28.24
N PHE A 408 -17.15 -6.35 27.05
CA PHE A 408 -15.81 -6.83 26.69
C PHE A 408 -14.70 -5.78 26.74
N LEU A 409 -14.96 -4.57 26.22
CA LEU A 409 -13.97 -3.49 26.18
C LEU A 409 -13.60 -3.01 27.58
N SER A 410 -14.61 -2.64 28.37
CA SER A 410 -14.49 -2.41 29.80
C SER A 410 -15.89 -2.34 30.45
N PRO A 411 -16.01 -2.55 31.77
CA PRO A 411 -17.27 -2.39 32.48
C PRO A 411 -17.85 -0.96 32.43
N GLN A 412 -17.04 0.05 32.09
CA GLN A 412 -17.45 1.45 31.99
C GLN A 412 -17.94 1.81 30.57
N HIS A 413 -17.52 1.05 29.56
CA HIS A 413 -17.80 1.32 28.15
C HIS A 413 -18.55 0.15 27.53
N GLN A 414 -19.80 -0.05 27.97
CA GLN A 414 -20.66 -1.08 27.41
C GLN A 414 -21.00 -0.80 25.95
N VAL A 415 -20.82 -1.80 25.08
CA VAL A 415 -21.18 -1.72 23.67
C VAL A 415 -22.22 -2.79 23.36
N PRO A 416 -23.52 -2.48 23.44
CA PRO A 416 -24.59 -3.45 23.17
C PRO A 416 -24.62 -3.87 21.70
N LEU A 417 -25.29 -5.00 21.42
CA LEU A 417 -25.58 -5.41 20.05
C LEU A 417 -26.46 -4.37 19.32
N PRO A 418 -26.28 -4.17 18.00
CA PRO A 418 -27.12 -3.30 17.21
C PRO A 418 -28.60 -3.67 17.32
N VAL A 419 -29.45 -2.66 17.52
CA VAL A 419 -30.90 -2.88 17.61
C VAL A 419 -31.52 -2.79 16.22
N LEU A 420 -32.27 -3.81 15.83
CA LEU A 420 -33.05 -3.80 14.59
C LEU A 420 -34.19 -2.77 14.69
N HIS A 421 -34.41 -1.98 13.64
CA HIS A 421 -35.64 -1.21 13.53
C HIS A 421 -36.88 -2.13 13.69
N PRO A 422 -37.97 -1.69 14.36
CA PRO A 422 -39.15 -2.53 14.61
C PRO A 422 -39.69 -3.29 13.39
N ASP A 423 -39.72 -2.66 12.21
CA ASP A 423 -40.12 -3.28 10.94
C ASP A 423 -39.24 -4.46 10.48
N LEU A 424 -37.98 -4.52 10.93
CA LEU A 424 -37.03 -5.57 10.58
C LEU A 424 -37.11 -6.77 11.53
N VAL A 425 -37.60 -6.58 12.77
CA VAL A 425 -37.71 -7.66 13.77
C VAL A 425 -38.52 -8.87 13.25
N PRO A 426 -39.66 -8.70 12.56
CA PRO A 426 -40.40 -9.84 11.99
C PRO A 426 -39.63 -10.63 10.91
N LEU A 427 -38.59 -10.03 10.33
CA LEU A 427 -37.73 -10.65 9.32
C LEU A 427 -36.52 -11.37 9.93
N ALA A 428 -36.30 -11.25 11.24
CA ALA A 428 -35.24 -11.97 11.92
C ALA A 428 -35.57 -13.47 12.06
N ALA A 429 -34.59 -14.33 11.78
CA ALA A 429 -34.69 -15.77 11.97
C ALA A 429 -34.58 -16.12 13.46
N GLY A 430 -35.25 -17.17 13.95
CA GLY A 430 -35.17 -17.61 15.35
C GLY A 430 -36.13 -16.93 16.35
N GLY A 431 -36.99 -16.00 15.91
CA GLY A 431 -38.08 -15.47 16.74
C GLY A 431 -37.61 -14.49 17.84
N PRO A 432 -38.23 -14.44 19.03
CA PRO A 432 -37.91 -13.47 20.10
C PRO A 432 -36.46 -13.50 20.62
N GLY A 433 -35.70 -14.55 20.29
CA GLY A 433 -34.27 -14.71 20.60
C GLY A 433 -33.41 -14.82 19.36
N TYR A 434 -33.69 -14.00 18.33
CA TYR A 434 -33.08 -14.05 16.98
C TYR A 434 -31.54 -13.87 16.91
N VAL A 435 -30.87 -13.71 18.06
CA VAL A 435 -29.42 -13.64 18.15
C VAL A 435 -28.88 -15.05 18.29
N LEU A 436 -28.04 -15.46 17.34
CA LEU A 436 -27.33 -16.72 17.37
C LEU A 436 -25.96 -16.54 18.03
N PRO A 437 -25.74 -17.07 19.24
CA PRO A 437 -24.43 -17.01 19.87
C PRO A 437 -23.48 -18.07 19.28
N TYR A 438 -22.23 -17.68 19.10
CA TYR A 438 -21.06 -18.51 18.83
C TYR A 438 -19.97 -18.19 19.85
N HIS A 439 -18.83 -18.87 19.81
CA HIS A 439 -17.72 -18.50 20.70
C HIS A 439 -17.18 -17.12 20.29
N HIS A 440 -17.27 -16.14 21.19
CA HIS A 440 -16.75 -14.76 21.06
C HIS A 440 -17.42 -13.90 19.98
N PHE A 441 -18.46 -14.39 19.30
CA PHE A 441 -19.22 -13.60 18.34
C PHE A 441 -20.70 -14.00 18.30
N SER A 442 -21.54 -13.14 17.74
CA SER A 442 -22.96 -13.39 17.52
C SER A 442 -23.40 -12.97 16.13
N VAL A 443 -24.44 -13.63 15.63
CA VAL A 443 -24.99 -13.41 14.28
C VAL A 443 -26.49 -13.19 14.37
N VAL A 444 -27.02 -12.24 13.59
CA VAL A 444 -28.46 -12.02 13.44
C VAL A 444 -28.84 -12.21 11.98
N ILE A 445 -29.70 -13.19 11.68
CA ILE A 445 -30.05 -13.58 10.30
C ILE A 445 -31.38 -12.95 9.87
N ASN A 446 -31.41 -12.43 8.63
CA ASN A 446 -32.64 -12.08 7.94
C ASN A 446 -33.16 -13.32 7.20
N LYS A 447 -34.25 -13.92 7.70
CA LYS A 447 -34.79 -15.18 7.14
C LYS A 447 -35.29 -15.07 5.70
N LYS A 448 -35.71 -13.87 5.28
CA LYS A 448 -36.17 -13.63 3.90
C LYS A 448 -35.00 -13.51 2.94
N ARG A 449 -33.96 -12.79 3.36
CA ARG A 449 -32.74 -12.59 2.57
C ARG A 449 -31.80 -13.79 2.63
N ARG A 450 -31.96 -14.67 3.63
CA ARG A 450 -31.11 -15.83 3.91
C ARG A 450 -29.65 -15.45 4.21
N LEU A 451 -29.44 -14.22 4.66
CA LEU A 451 -28.15 -13.60 4.93
C LEU A 451 -28.21 -12.89 6.28
N ALA A 452 -27.06 -12.63 6.89
CA ALA A 452 -27.00 -11.85 8.12
C ALA A 452 -27.50 -10.42 7.89
N PHE A 453 -28.25 -9.88 8.86
CA PHE A 453 -28.35 -8.43 9.05
C PHE A 453 -26.99 -7.89 9.47
N TYR A 454 -26.36 -8.54 10.46
CA TYR A 454 -25.03 -8.23 10.94
C TYR A 454 -24.44 -9.39 11.74
N THR A 455 -23.13 -9.32 11.95
CA THR A 455 -22.36 -10.06 12.94
C THR A 455 -21.70 -9.10 13.91
N ALA A 456 -21.38 -9.58 15.11
CA ALA A 456 -20.65 -8.83 16.14
C ALA A 456 -19.61 -9.75 16.78
N VAL A 457 -18.33 -9.39 16.76
CA VAL A 457 -17.22 -10.17 17.31
C VAL A 457 -16.42 -9.37 18.33
N ASN A 458 -16.03 -10.02 19.41
CA ASN A 458 -15.04 -9.53 20.36
C ASN A 458 -13.67 -10.08 19.97
N ILE A 459 -12.64 -9.23 19.94
CA ILE A 459 -11.26 -9.59 19.60
C ILE A 459 -10.37 -9.25 20.80
N ASP A 460 -9.73 -10.26 21.39
CA ASP A 460 -8.71 -10.08 22.44
C ASP A 460 -7.31 -10.27 21.88
N GLY A 461 -6.61 -9.16 21.62
CA GLY A 461 -5.22 -9.21 21.17
C GLY A 461 -4.29 -9.89 22.17
N ALA A 462 -4.52 -9.70 23.48
CA ALA A 462 -3.63 -10.20 24.52
C ALA A 462 -3.62 -11.73 24.66
N THR A 463 -4.71 -12.39 24.24
CA THR A 463 -4.85 -13.85 24.31
C THR A 463 -5.09 -14.49 22.94
N SER A 464 -4.74 -13.76 21.87
CA SER A 464 -4.86 -14.23 20.49
C SER A 464 -4.03 -15.50 20.27
N GLN A 465 -4.53 -16.42 19.43
CA GLN A 465 -3.82 -17.65 19.07
C GLN A 465 -3.66 -17.80 17.57
N ARG A 466 -2.41 -17.98 17.14
CA ARG A 466 -2.06 -18.21 15.74
C ARG A 466 -2.39 -19.64 15.32
N LEU A 467 -3.60 -19.84 14.80
CA LEU A 467 -4.04 -21.11 14.23
C LEU A 467 -3.64 -21.22 12.75
N ARG A 468 -3.11 -22.37 12.34
CA ARG A 468 -2.81 -22.65 10.93
C ARG A 468 -4.12 -22.82 10.16
N ARG A 469 -4.12 -22.45 8.87
CA ARG A 469 -5.28 -22.68 8.00
C ARG A 469 -5.42 -24.19 7.74
N GLU A 470 -6.65 -24.69 7.93
CA GLU A 470 -7.06 -26.06 7.69
C GLU A 470 -7.98 -26.09 6.45
N PRO A 471 -8.22 -27.26 5.82
CA PRO A 471 -9.18 -27.36 4.73
C PRO A 471 -10.56 -26.87 5.15
N ASP A 472 -11.09 -25.88 4.42
CA ASP A 472 -12.36 -25.22 4.70
C ASP A 472 -13.51 -26.23 4.61
N ARG A 473 -14.38 -26.27 5.63
CA ARG A 473 -15.62 -27.06 5.62
C ARG A 473 -16.78 -26.22 6.14
N TRP A 474 -17.62 -25.79 5.21
CA TRP A 474 -18.80 -24.99 5.51
C TRP A 474 -19.98 -25.86 5.93
N THR A 475 -20.74 -25.41 6.93
CA THR A 475 -21.93 -26.10 7.43
C THR A 475 -23.12 -25.16 7.57
N PHE A 476 -24.32 -25.71 7.43
CA PHE A 476 -25.54 -25.06 7.89
C PHE A 476 -25.58 -25.01 9.41
N ASP A 477 -26.16 -23.94 9.97
CA ASP A 477 -26.48 -23.90 11.39
C ASP A 477 -27.82 -24.64 11.62
N PRO A 478 -27.84 -25.71 12.43
CA PRO A 478 -29.05 -26.51 12.65
C PRO A 478 -30.10 -25.81 13.53
N ARG A 479 -29.77 -24.68 14.16
CA ARG A 479 -30.72 -23.87 14.94
C ARG A 479 -31.70 -23.10 14.05
N LEU A 480 -31.39 -22.96 12.76
CA LEU A 480 -32.26 -22.34 11.76
C LEU A 480 -32.67 -23.34 10.67
N PRO A 481 -33.87 -23.19 10.09
CA PRO A 481 -34.24 -23.92 8.87
C PRO A 481 -33.26 -23.64 7.72
N GLU A 482 -32.96 -24.66 6.89
CA GLU A 482 -32.04 -24.51 5.75
C GLU A 482 -32.53 -23.46 4.73
N ASP A 483 -33.84 -23.24 4.60
CA ASP A 483 -34.43 -22.26 3.69
C ASP A 483 -34.48 -20.83 4.27
N GLU A 484 -33.95 -20.63 5.48
CA GLU A 484 -33.73 -19.32 6.11
C GLU A 484 -32.24 -18.88 6.09
N GLN A 485 -31.36 -19.68 5.47
CA GLN A 485 -29.93 -19.41 5.35
C GLN A 485 -29.40 -19.72 3.94
N THR A 486 -28.33 -19.03 3.54
CA THR A 486 -27.69 -19.26 2.24
C THR A 486 -26.89 -20.56 2.30
N GLY A 487 -26.74 -21.25 1.18
CA GLY A 487 -26.03 -22.52 1.13
C GLY A 487 -25.13 -22.65 -0.08
N GLU A 488 -24.46 -23.79 -0.13
CA GLU A 488 -23.46 -24.15 -1.13
C GLU A 488 -23.93 -23.99 -2.59
N SER A 489 -25.23 -24.12 -2.87
CA SER A 489 -25.81 -24.00 -4.21
C SER A 489 -25.56 -22.63 -4.87
N VAL A 490 -25.48 -21.57 -4.07
CA VAL A 490 -25.25 -20.19 -4.56
C VAL A 490 -23.83 -20.04 -5.11
N TYR A 491 -22.84 -20.74 -4.55
CA TYR A 491 -21.41 -20.56 -4.85
C TYR A 491 -20.88 -21.48 -5.96
N ARG A 492 -21.71 -22.40 -6.47
CA ARG A 492 -21.27 -23.40 -7.45
C ARG A 492 -21.07 -22.79 -8.84
N ASP A 493 -19.93 -23.08 -9.48
CA ASP A 493 -19.64 -22.73 -10.88
C ASP A 493 -19.83 -21.23 -11.20
N ASN A 494 -19.39 -20.36 -10.31
CA ASN A 494 -19.45 -18.91 -10.49
C ASN A 494 -18.34 -18.23 -9.64
N PRO A 495 -18.04 -16.94 -9.88
CA PRO A 495 -16.95 -16.26 -9.20
C PRO A 495 -17.33 -15.74 -7.80
N LEU A 496 -18.41 -16.23 -7.17
CA LEU A 496 -18.77 -15.85 -5.80
C LEU A 496 -18.03 -16.76 -4.81
N ASP A 497 -17.29 -16.14 -3.92
CA ASP A 497 -16.71 -16.74 -2.74
C ASP A 497 -17.68 -16.75 -1.57
N ARG A 498 -17.41 -17.67 -0.64
CA ARG A 498 -18.02 -17.70 0.69
C ARG A 498 -17.38 -16.63 1.56
N GLY A 499 -17.82 -15.39 1.37
CA GLY A 499 -17.31 -14.22 2.10
C GLY A 499 -17.64 -14.30 3.58
N HIS A 500 -16.62 -14.29 4.43
CA HIS A 500 -16.79 -14.28 5.88
C HIS A 500 -17.22 -12.87 6.35
N LEU A 501 -18.16 -12.80 7.28
CA LEU A 501 -18.49 -11.56 8.00
C LEU A 501 -17.68 -11.41 9.30
N VAL A 502 -17.49 -12.50 10.03
CA VAL A 502 -16.47 -12.66 11.09
C VAL A 502 -15.36 -13.53 10.52
N ARG A 503 -14.12 -13.07 10.52
CA ARG A 503 -13.00 -13.86 9.97
C ARG A 503 -12.61 -14.96 10.94
N ARG A 504 -11.97 -16.00 10.41
CA ARG A 504 -11.53 -17.17 11.17
C ARG A 504 -10.67 -16.83 12.42
N LEU A 505 -9.84 -15.79 12.33
CA LEU A 505 -8.88 -15.44 13.39
C LEU A 505 -9.43 -14.41 14.38
N ASP A 506 -10.48 -13.67 14.03
CA ASP A 506 -11.04 -12.63 14.90
C ASP A 506 -11.47 -13.19 16.27
N PRO A 507 -12.20 -14.33 16.35
CA PRO A 507 -12.59 -14.89 17.63
C PRO A 507 -11.55 -15.90 18.17
N ALA A 508 -10.39 -16.07 17.54
CA ALA A 508 -9.43 -17.13 17.88
C ALA A 508 -8.53 -16.75 19.07
N TRP A 509 -9.12 -16.50 20.24
CA TRP A 509 -8.41 -16.10 21.45
C TRP A 509 -8.86 -16.91 22.68
N GLY A 510 -8.16 -16.72 23.82
CA GLY A 510 -8.51 -17.32 25.10
C GLY A 510 -7.44 -18.24 25.69
N GLY A 511 -7.71 -18.73 26.91
CA GLY A 511 -6.72 -19.42 27.75
C GLY A 511 -6.24 -20.80 27.26
N SER A 512 -6.82 -21.34 26.18
CA SER A 512 -6.37 -22.60 25.58
C SER A 512 -6.62 -22.65 24.08
N ARG A 513 -5.76 -23.39 23.37
CA ARG A 513 -5.86 -23.58 21.91
C ARG A 513 -7.18 -24.23 21.50
N THR A 514 -7.78 -25.04 22.36
CA THR A 514 -9.07 -25.70 22.10
C THR A 514 -10.21 -24.69 22.02
N VAL A 515 -10.21 -23.68 22.89
CA VAL A 515 -11.22 -22.59 22.87
C VAL A 515 -11.06 -21.77 21.59
N ALA A 516 -9.83 -21.29 21.32
CA ALA A 516 -9.53 -20.53 20.11
C ALA A 516 -9.86 -21.32 18.82
N LYS A 517 -9.58 -22.63 18.79
CA LYS A 517 -9.94 -23.49 17.65
C LYS A 517 -11.45 -23.63 17.49
N SER A 518 -12.19 -23.84 18.58
CA SER A 518 -13.65 -23.96 18.52
C SER A 518 -14.29 -22.67 18.00
N ALA A 519 -13.75 -21.53 18.40
CA ALA A 519 -14.17 -20.22 17.91
C ALA A 519 -13.82 -19.97 16.44
N ASN A 520 -12.61 -20.35 16.00
CA ASN A 520 -12.23 -20.32 14.59
C ASN A 520 -13.13 -21.23 13.74
N ASP A 521 -13.40 -22.45 14.20
CA ASP A 521 -14.22 -23.41 13.48
C ASP A 521 -15.67 -22.90 13.35
N ASP A 522 -16.22 -22.25 14.39
CA ASP A 522 -17.55 -21.63 14.34
C ASP A 522 -17.73 -20.59 13.22
N THR A 523 -16.64 -19.99 12.71
CA THR A 523 -16.74 -18.99 11.62
C THR A 523 -17.15 -19.60 10.27
N PHE A 524 -17.06 -20.92 10.11
CA PHE A 524 -17.41 -21.65 8.88
C PHE A 524 -18.90 -22.04 8.80
N HIS A 525 -19.77 -21.44 9.60
CA HIS A 525 -21.22 -21.57 9.40
C HIS A 525 -21.69 -20.65 8.27
N PHE A 526 -22.62 -21.14 7.43
CA PHE A 526 -23.21 -20.31 6.37
C PHE A 526 -23.98 -19.10 6.90
N THR A 527 -24.39 -19.10 8.16
CA THR A 527 -24.96 -17.93 8.85
C THR A 527 -23.96 -16.77 8.98
N ASN A 528 -22.65 -17.05 9.05
CA ASN A 528 -21.57 -16.07 9.04
C ASN A 528 -21.07 -15.75 7.61
N CYS A 529 -21.77 -16.23 6.59
CA CYS A 529 -21.36 -16.16 5.20
C CYS A 529 -22.27 -15.26 4.37
N THR A 530 -21.69 -14.56 3.41
CA THR A 530 -22.44 -13.82 2.39
C THR A 530 -21.78 -13.96 1.02
N PRO A 531 -22.56 -14.01 -0.08
CA PRO A 531 -22.02 -13.99 -1.42
C PRO A 531 -21.20 -12.74 -1.70
N GLN A 532 -19.91 -12.93 -1.92
CA GLN A 532 -18.98 -11.88 -2.30
C GLN A 532 -18.24 -12.32 -3.54
N HIS A 533 -18.11 -11.45 -4.54
CA HIS A 533 -17.28 -11.74 -5.70
C HIS A 533 -15.84 -12.05 -5.25
N GLN A 534 -15.17 -13.01 -5.87
CA GLN A 534 -13.81 -13.43 -5.51
C GLN A 534 -12.82 -12.25 -5.53
N ASP A 535 -12.97 -11.33 -6.49
CA ASP A 535 -12.14 -10.13 -6.58
C ASP A 535 -12.48 -9.08 -5.49
N PHE A 536 -13.62 -9.20 -4.83
CA PHE A 536 -13.97 -8.41 -3.64
C PHE A 536 -13.45 -9.10 -2.36
N ASN A 537 -13.71 -10.40 -2.22
CA ASN A 537 -13.39 -11.20 -1.03
C ASN A 537 -11.89 -11.48 -0.85
N GLN A 538 -11.16 -11.77 -1.93
CA GLN A 538 -9.74 -12.12 -1.90
C GLN A 538 -8.82 -10.91 -2.04
N ASN A 539 -9.40 -9.70 -2.18
CA ASN A 539 -8.65 -8.50 -2.38
C ASN A 539 -8.03 -8.00 -1.08
N GLN A 540 -6.71 -8.05 -1.04
CA GLN A 540 -5.87 -7.60 0.08
C GLN A 540 -5.81 -6.08 0.20
N THR A 541 -6.20 -5.31 -0.83
CA THR A 541 -6.09 -3.84 -0.86
C THR A 541 -7.25 -3.08 -0.21
N THR A 542 -8.35 -3.73 0.19
CA THR A 542 -9.48 -3.00 0.81
C THR A 542 -10.20 -3.70 1.94
N TRP A 543 -10.55 -4.99 1.81
CA TRP A 543 -11.30 -5.71 2.86
C TRP A 543 -10.38 -6.49 3.79
N ALA A 544 -9.55 -7.39 3.26
CA ALA A 544 -8.59 -8.13 4.07
C ALA A 544 -7.50 -7.22 4.67
N GLY A 545 -7.11 -6.13 4.01
CA GLY A 545 -6.14 -5.16 4.53
C GLY A 545 -6.63 -4.31 5.71
N LEU A 546 -7.91 -3.89 5.72
CA LEU A 546 -8.52 -3.23 6.90
C LEU A 546 -8.65 -4.22 8.06
N GLU A 547 -9.00 -5.46 7.75
CA GLU A 547 -9.14 -6.53 8.73
C GLU A 547 -7.80 -6.98 9.34
N ASP A 548 -6.76 -7.09 8.51
CA ASP A 548 -5.39 -7.37 8.95
C ASP A 548 -4.86 -6.19 9.76
N TYR A 549 -5.17 -4.94 9.40
CA TYR A 549 -4.82 -3.77 10.22
C TYR A 549 -5.49 -3.80 11.60
N ILE A 550 -6.79 -4.13 11.69
CA ILE A 550 -7.49 -4.21 12.98
C ILE A 550 -6.92 -5.35 13.83
N LEU A 551 -6.70 -6.53 13.25
CA LEU A 551 -6.13 -7.68 13.95
C LEU A 551 -4.66 -7.49 14.33
N GLU A 552 -3.82 -6.99 13.42
CA GLU A 552 -2.41 -6.77 13.69
C GLU A 552 -2.20 -5.64 14.71
N ASN A 553 -3.03 -4.59 14.73
CA ASN A 553 -2.94 -3.59 15.80
C ASN A 553 -3.52 -4.09 17.11
N ALA A 554 -4.54 -4.96 17.09
CA ALA A 554 -5.03 -5.60 18.31
C ALA A 554 -3.98 -6.56 18.89
N ASP A 555 -3.41 -7.46 18.07
CA ASP A 555 -2.37 -8.43 18.45
C ASP A 555 -1.07 -7.74 18.88
N ASN A 556 -0.56 -6.79 18.09
CA ASN A 556 0.73 -6.14 18.40
C ASN A 556 0.67 -5.14 19.57
N ARG A 557 -0.53 -4.74 20.02
CA ARG A 557 -0.71 -3.76 21.11
C ARG A 557 -1.59 -4.29 22.25
N ASP A 558 -1.88 -5.59 22.27
CA ASP A 558 -2.74 -6.23 23.27
C ASP A 558 -4.10 -5.54 23.47
N LEU A 559 -4.70 -5.01 22.40
CA LEU A 559 -5.95 -4.25 22.48
C LEU A 559 -7.18 -5.17 22.44
N ARG A 560 -8.22 -4.77 23.17
CA ARG A 560 -9.57 -5.30 23.03
C ARG A 560 -10.35 -4.47 22.03
N VAL A 561 -11.00 -5.15 21.07
CA VAL A 561 -11.76 -4.50 20.00
C VAL A 561 -13.10 -5.21 19.80
N ASN A 562 -14.15 -4.43 19.56
CA ASN A 562 -15.44 -4.94 19.10
C ASN A 562 -15.62 -4.59 17.62
N VAL A 563 -15.97 -5.56 16.79
CA VAL A 563 -16.19 -5.36 15.36
C VAL A 563 -17.58 -5.83 14.99
N PHE A 564 -18.32 -4.97 14.29
CA PHE A 564 -19.64 -5.27 13.72
C PHE A 564 -19.54 -5.24 12.21
N THR A 565 -20.12 -6.24 11.54
CA THR A 565 -19.98 -6.38 10.09
C THR A 565 -21.28 -6.85 9.47
N GLY A 566 -21.63 -6.34 8.30
CA GLY A 566 -22.82 -6.82 7.60
C GLY A 566 -22.92 -6.34 6.14
N PRO A 567 -23.83 -6.94 5.36
CA PRO A 567 -24.26 -6.39 4.08
C PRO A 567 -25.23 -5.22 4.24
N ILE A 568 -25.35 -4.39 3.22
CA ILE A 568 -26.51 -3.52 3.00
C ILE A 568 -27.55 -4.36 2.25
N LEU A 569 -28.68 -4.62 2.89
CA LEU A 569 -29.77 -5.41 2.32
C LEU A 569 -30.75 -4.50 1.59
N ALA A 570 -30.35 -4.00 0.42
CA ALA A 570 -31.16 -3.09 -0.39
C ALA A 570 -32.38 -3.81 -0.99
N ALA A 571 -33.48 -3.09 -1.19
CA ALA A 571 -34.72 -3.67 -1.71
C ALA A 571 -34.59 -4.10 -3.19
N ASP A 572 -33.69 -3.44 -3.92
CA ASP A 572 -33.41 -3.62 -5.34
C ASP A 572 -32.15 -4.45 -5.62
N ASP A 573 -31.63 -5.17 -4.61
CA ASP A 573 -30.54 -6.13 -4.78
C ASP A 573 -30.92 -7.27 -5.76
N ASP A 574 -29.97 -7.67 -6.58
CA ASP A 574 -30.19 -8.54 -7.73
C ASP A 574 -30.51 -9.98 -7.31
N PRO A 575 -31.60 -10.57 -7.82
CA PRO A 575 -31.94 -11.95 -7.52
C PRO A 575 -30.98 -12.91 -8.24
N TYR A 576 -30.32 -13.78 -7.48
CA TYR A 576 -29.40 -14.79 -7.99
C TYR A 576 -29.59 -16.10 -7.24
N ARG A 577 -29.97 -17.17 -7.97
CA ARG A 577 -30.11 -18.55 -7.44
C ARG A 577 -30.89 -18.67 -6.11
N GLY A 578 -31.95 -17.86 -5.95
CA GLY A 578 -32.82 -17.89 -4.78
C GLY A 578 -32.34 -17.07 -3.57
N VAL A 579 -31.30 -16.26 -3.74
CA VAL A 579 -30.90 -15.20 -2.81
C VAL A 579 -30.88 -13.84 -3.54
N GLN A 580 -30.83 -12.73 -2.82
CA GLN A 580 -30.60 -11.40 -3.40
C GLN A 580 -29.18 -10.95 -3.04
N LEU A 581 -28.33 -10.72 -4.03
CA LEU A 581 -26.91 -10.41 -3.85
C LEU A 581 -26.74 -9.00 -3.30
N PRO A 582 -26.19 -8.83 -2.09
CA PRO A 582 -25.91 -7.50 -1.56
C PRO A 582 -24.85 -6.80 -2.40
N ARG A 583 -25.11 -5.56 -2.83
CA ARG A 583 -24.12 -4.75 -3.57
C ARG A 583 -23.07 -4.10 -2.68
N GLN A 584 -23.38 -3.88 -1.40
CA GLN A 584 -22.53 -3.14 -0.47
C GLN A 584 -22.38 -3.86 0.87
N PHE A 585 -21.26 -3.62 1.53
CA PHE A 585 -20.94 -4.12 2.87
C PHE A 585 -20.46 -2.99 3.76
N TRP A 586 -20.61 -3.17 5.05
CA TRP A 586 -20.19 -2.21 6.06
C TRP A 586 -19.46 -2.90 7.21
N LYS A 587 -18.64 -2.11 7.91
CA LYS A 587 -17.97 -2.51 9.15
C LYS A 587 -17.95 -1.35 10.13
N VAL A 588 -18.24 -1.60 11.40
CA VAL A 588 -18.09 -0.65 12.50
C VAL A 588 -17.13 -1.24 13.52
N VAL A 589 -16.12 -0.47 13.91
CA VAL A 589 -15.05 -0.91 14.82
C VAL A 589 -15.09 -0.02 16.05
N ALA A 590 -15.13 -0.61 17.24
CA ALA A 590 -15.16 0.09 18.51
C ALA A 590 -14.00 -0.35 19.42
N MET A 591 -13.34 0.60 20.04
CA MET A 591 -12.23 0.38 20.97
C MET A 591 -12.18 1.46 22.05
N VAL A 592 -11.43 1.19 23.12
CA VAL A 592 -11.10 2.20 24.12
C VAL A 592 -9.70 2.73 23.83
N THR A 593 -9.62 4.04 23.61
CA THR A 593 -8.37 4.77 23.35
C THR A 593 -7.42 4.72 24.57
N GLN A 594 -6.15 5.06 24.37
CA GLN A 594 -5.19 5.21 25.48
C GLN A 594 -5.60 6.28 26.51
N ALA A 595 -6.45 7.24 26.12
CA ALA A 595 -7.01 8.24 27.01
C ALA A 595 -8.18 7.70 27.87
N GLY A 596 -8.59 6.44 27.66
CA GLY A 596 -9.70 5.82 28.37
C GLY A 596 -11.08 6.17 27.82
N GLU A 597 -11.15 6.82 26.65
CA GLU A 597 -12.40 7.16 25.96
C GLU A 597 -12.79 6.09 24.94
N LEU A 598 -14.10 5.84 24.77
CA LEU A 598 -14.64 5.00 23.71
C LEU A 598 -14.51 5.75 22.37
N SER A 599 -13.98 5.07 21.34
CA SER A 599 -13.94 5.55 19.96
C SER A 599 -14.55 4.51 19.03
N ALA A 600 -15.29 4.99 18.03
CA ALA A 600 -15.91 4.16 17.00
C ALA A 600 -15.61 4.67 15.60
N THR A 601 -15.36 3.79 14.64
CA THR A 601 -15.18 4.14 13.23
C THR A 601 -16.02 3.23 12.34
N ALA A 602 -16.56 3.76 11.24
CA ALA A 602 -17.39 3.00 10.31
C ALA A 602 -16.88 3.07 8.86
N TYR A 603 -17.12 1.99 8.12
CA TYR A 603 -16.62 1.77 6.77
C TYR A 603 -17.73 1.24 5.85
N LEU A 604 -17.72 1.66 4.59
CA LEU A 604 -18.58 1.16 3.51
C LEU A 604 -17.74 0.72 2.31
N LEU A 605 -18.12 -0.39 1.68
CA LEU A 605 -17.49 -0.94 0.48
C LEU A 605 -18.56 -1.39 -0.52
N SER A 606 -18.28 -1.31 -1.81
CA SER A 606 -19.18 -1.75 -2.90
C SER A 606 -18.54 -2.85 -3.76
N GLN A 607 -19.31 -3.91 -4.02
CA GLN A 607 -19.01 -4.94 -5.03
C GLN A 607 -19.91 -4.85 -6.27
N GLN A 608 -20.75 -3.81 -6.38
CA GLN A 608 -21.80 -3.70 -7.40
C GLN A 608 -21.30 -3.99 -8.82
N GLU A 609 -20.27 -3.28 -9.29
CA GLU A 609 -19.75 -3.43 -10.66
C GLU A 609 -19.18 -4.84 -10.98
N LEU A 610 -18.94 -5.67 -9.96
CA LEU A 610 -18.45 -7.04 -10.12
C LEU A 610 -19.56 -8.06 -10.31
N ILE A 611 -20.75 -7.73 -9.81
CA ILE A 611 -21.91 -8.59 -9.95
C ILE A 611 -22.79 -8.19 -11.14
N ASP A 612 -22.59 -7.00 -11.73
CA ASP A 612 -23.26 -6.49 -12.94
C ASP A 612 -23.18 -7.47 -14.15
N GLY A 613 -22.20 -8.39 -14.17
CA GLY A 613 -22.04 -9.43 -15.21
C GLY A 613 -22.72 -10.77 -14.91
N LEU A 614 -23.27 -10.97 -13.71
CA LEU A 614 -24.02 -12.17 -13.29
C LEU A 614 -25.54 -12.03 -13.56
N GLU A 615 -25.97 -10.89 -14.10
CA GLU A 615 -27.37 -10.46 -14.24
C GLU A 615 -28.05 -10.89 -15.56
N ILE A 616 -29.39 -10.85 -15.53
CA ILE A 616 -30.25 -10.85 -16.72
C ILE A 616 -30.88 -9.43 -16.84
N ALA A 617 -30.16 -8.51 -17.49
CA ALA A 617 -30.59 -7.18 -18.00
C ALA A 617 -30.77 -5.99 -16.99
N PRO A 618 -30.84 -4.73 -17.49
CA PRO A 618 -29.77 -3.92 -18.04
C PRO A 618 -29.43 -2.67 -17.17
N GLU A 619 -28.13 -2.39 -17.13
CA GLU A 619 -27.36 -1.21 -16.66
C GLU A 619 -28.11 -0.04 -16.00
N ARG A 620 -27.80 0.18 -14.72
CA ARG A 620 -27.86 1.49 -14.05
C ARG A 620 -26.64 1.73 -13.17
N PHE A 621 -26.22 3.01 -13.19
CA PHE A 621 -25.07 3.62 -12.55
C PHE A 621 -24.74 3.14 -11.11
N SER A 622 -23.45 2.89 -10.83
CA SER A 622 -22.87 2.46 -9.54
C SER A 622 -21.82 3.46 -9.03
N TYR A 623 -21.64 3.54 -7.70
CA TYR A 623 -20.45 4.13 -7.08
C TYR A 623 -19.24 3.22 -7.34
N GLY A 624 -18.08 3.82 -7.59
CA GLY A 624 -16.89 3.18 -8.16
C GLY A 624 -16.51 1.87 -7.47
N ALA A 625 -16.23 0.83 -8.27
CA ALA A 625 -15.82 -0.47 -7.77
C ALA A 625 -14.59 -0.40 -6.85
N TYR A 626 -14.60 -1.22 -5.79
CA TYR A 626 -13.46 -1.49 -4.93
C TYR A 626 -12.99 -0.37 -3.99
N GLN A 627 -13.76 0.69 -3.78
CA GLN A 627 -13.36 1.75 -2.86
C GLN A 627 -13.90 1.48 -1.43
N THR A 628 -13.01 1.54 -0.44
CA THR A 628 -13.40 1.58 0.98
C THR A 628 -13.62 3.03 1.36
N TYR A 629 -14.75 3.35 1.97
CA TYR A 629 -15.03 4.69 2.46
C TYR A 629 -15.18 4.66 3.97
N GLN A 630 -14.44 5.51 4.68
CA GLN A 630 -14.78 5.82 6.05
C GLN A 630 -15.99 6.76 6.03
N VAL A 631 -17.03 6.38 6.75
CA VAL A 631 -18.28 7.12 6.84
C VAL A 631 -18.68 7.31 8.30
N PRO A 632 -19.56 8.27 8.60
CA PRO A 632 -20.13 8.36 9.94
C PRO A 632 -20.89 7.07 10.31
N VAL A 633 -20.83 6.62 11.56
CA VAL A 633 -21.61 5.48 12.08
C VAL A 633 -23.10 5.68 11.80
N ARG A 634 -23.59 6.93 11.93
CA ARG A 634 -24.97 7.32 11.59
C ARG A 634 -25.33 7.04 10.14
N ARG A 635 -24.37 7.12 9.21
CA ARG A 635 -24.61 6.77 7.81
C ARG A 635 -24.89 5.26 7.65
N VAL A 636 -24.21 4.43 8.42
CA VAL A 636 -24.49 2.98 8.45
C VAL A 636 -25.86 2.73 9.08
N GLU A 637 -26.23 3.45 10.15
CA GLU A 637 -27.58 3.37 10.75
C GLU A 637 -28.68 3.69 9.73
N GLU A 638 -28.51 4.75 8.92
CA GLU A 638 -29.46 5.14 7.88
C GLU A 638 -29.63 4.05 6.81
N LEU A 639 -28.53 3.51 6.31
CA LEU A 639 -28.55 2.52 5.22
C LEU A 639 -29.05 1.14 5.68
N THR A 640 -28.75 0.75 6.91
CA THR A 640 -29.06 -0.58 7.46
C THR A 640 -30.36 -0.61 8.27
N ARG A 641 -30.81 0.56 8.76
CA ARG A 641 -31.85 0.70 9.78
C ARG A 641 -31.53 -0.06 11.07
N LEU A 642 -30.24 -0.17 11.40
CA LEU A 642 -29.73 -0.61 12.69
C LEU A 642 -29.47 0.60 13.58
N ALA A 643 -29.54 0.44 14.89
CA ALA A 643 -29.08 1.43 15.86
C ALA A 643 -27.88 0.89 16.64
N PHE A 644 -26.73 1.58 16.57
CA PHE A 644 -25.48 1.20 17.25
C PHE A 644 -25.33 1.84 18.64
N GLY A 645 -26.32 2.60 19.09
CA GLY A 645 -26.37 3.18 20.44
C GLY A 645 -25.18 4.11 20.72
N PRO A 646 -24.34 3.85 21.75
CA PRO A 646 -23.26 4.76 22.15
C PRO A 646 -22.19 4.96 21.08
N LEU A 647 -22.07 4.04 20.11
CA LEU A 647 -21.05 4.15 19.05
C LEU A 647 -21.29 5.33 18.11
N ALA A 648 -22.55 5.73 17.89
CA ALA A 648 -22.87 6.87 17.04
C ALA A 648 -22.41 8.21 17.64
N GLU A 649 -22.23 8.29 18.96
CA GLU A 649 -21.71 9.47 19.66
C GLU A 649 -20.19 9.39 19.88
N ALA A 650 -19.64 8.18 19.90
CA ALA A 650 -18.20 7.91 20.03
C ALA A 650 -17.45 8.03 18.69
N ASP A 651 -18.14 8.37 17.61
CA ASP A 651 -17.55 8.56 16.29
C ASP A 651 -16.84 9.93 16.20
N PRO A 652 -15.56 10.00 15.80
CA PRO A 652 -14.88 11.29 15.65
C PRO A 652 -15.50 12.17 14.55
N PHE A 653 -16.23 11.59 13.57
CA PHE A 653 -16.96 12.35 12.56
C PHE A 653 -18.17 13.11 13.11
N THR A 654 -18.72 12.74 14.28
CA THR A 654 -19.85 13.46 14.90
C THR A 654 -19.51 14.90 15.29
N ARG A 655 -18.22 15.26 15.39
CA ARG A 655 -17.75 16.63 15.69
C ARG A 655 -17.59 17.52 14.45
N THR A 656 -17.78 16.96 13.26
CA THR A 656 -17.79 17.70 11.98
C THR A 656 -19.23 17.64 11.45
N GLU A 657 -19.78 18.77 10.99
CA GLU A 657 -21.22 18.90 10.62
C GLU A 657 -21.78 17.70 9.83
N ALA A 658 -23.07 17.42 10.02
CA ALA A 658 -23.82 16.26 9.53
C ALA A 658 -23.83 16.02 8.00
N ASP A 659 -23.04 16.77 7.23
CA ASP A 659 -22.84 16.67 5.79
C ASP A 659 -21.38 16.33 5.41
N ALA A 660 -20.55 15.84 6.34
CA ALA A 660 -19.19 15.41 6.00
C ALA A 660 -19.22 14.29 4.93
N PRO A 661 -18.69 14.52 3.71
CA PRO A 661 -18.76 13.54 2.65
C PRO A 661 -17.98 12.26 3.02
N ALA A 662 -18.47 11.11 2.56
CA ALA A 662 -17.78 9.83 2.67
C ALA A 662 -16.32 9.99 2.22
N LYS A 663 -15.38 9.62 3.09
CA LYS A 663 -13.95 9.77 2.81
C LYS A 663 -13.44 8.47 2.23
N GLU A 664 -13.04 8.49 0.96
CA GLU A 664 -12.35 7.33 0.37
C GLU A 664 -11.06 7.07 1.15
N ILE A 665 -10.89 5.82 1.57
CA ILE A 665 -9.74 5.31 2.29
C ILE A 665 -9.05 4.33 1.35
N SER A 666 -7.94 4.77 0.78
CA SER A 666 -6.98 3.90 0.09
C SER A 666 -5.85 3.47 1.03
N HIS A 667 -5.69 4.12 2.20
CA HIS A 667 -4.61 3.88 3.17
C HIS A 667 -5.02 4.08 4.64
N PHE A 668 -4.49 3.28 5.56
CA PHE A 668 -4.85 3.33 7.00
C PHE A 668 -4.50 4.66 7.72
N HIS A 669 -3.55 5.45 7.21
CA HIS A 669 -3.22 6.76 7.78
C HIS A 669 -4.28 7.84 7.47
N GLN A 670 -5.21 7.54 6.55
CA GLN A 670 -6.34 8.39 6.23
C GLN A 670 -7.50 8.18 7.22
N LEU A 671 -7.40 7.18 8.12
CA LEU A 671 -8.39 6.93 9.15
C LEU A 671 -8.45 8.10 10.14
N VAL A 672 -9.65 8.58 10.38
CA VAL A 672 -9.96 9.50 11.48
C VAL A 672 -10.37 8.62 12.67
N LEU A 673 -9.57 8.60 13.74
CA LEU A 673 -9.75 7.75 14.93
C LEU A 673 -10.28 8.51 16.13
#